data_AF-A0A9D3QJU0-F1
#
_entry.id   AF-A0A9D3QJU0-F1
#
_cell.length_a   1.000
_cell.length_b   1.000
_cell.length_c   1.000
_cell.angle_alpha   90.00
_cell.angle_beta   90.00
_cell.angle_gamma   90.00
#
_symmetry.space_group_name_H-M   'P 1'
#
loop_
_entity.id
_entity.type
_entity.pdbx_description
1 polymer ?
#
loop_
_entity_poly.entity_id
_entity_poly.type
_entity_poly.pdbx_seq_one_letter_code
_entity_poly.pdbx_strand_id
1 'polypeptide(L)'
;MQIVFFSTLLWGALVLCKGAEQTGDFKVRLVNGTDSCSGRVEVFHDNKWGTVCDDGWDMNDARVVCREVDCGSAKSAPGDAHFGPGMWKVWMSDIQCSGHESSLKDCSEPSFGIAECPHSQDAGVVCSGVFKVRLVNGTDSCSGRVEVFHDNEWGTVCSVDWDMNDTTVVCRQLGCGSAKEAKEDAYFGQGTGEIWNIQCSGSEGSIEECSQNRTVGNGCYHSEDAGVVCSGGTEGEGECEGKNQLECLDNLLDNSSSLTPKKLLNVTLRAVDLLSQWKEEVREKQIGVALKIPEKLALVLVKPTQTQSSSNLSTEKIEVQTFAIGPEANLTETRQLKSRDNLLKIDLLAIAKNNNGSGAVVFIAYTNMEKVLKAEFFHAEKDTIKTMMSNVISASLPNTKNTTLPEPVNFTLRHLTVVPEGQLTCVYWNQSRWIVDGCELTETNSSHTVCTCNHLSTFALIMQTGRAPEDDIILKWISMIALSVGLLFLALAILTFILCHWNPKVSNTARLNLSICLFLAHLLFLLVQSFLSHIQKHKLVCAVISGVLHFLFLSSFVWMFLEALQLFLLVRNLREVRVIRQEGIHWGFLLLIGYGIPCLVVGVSAGVVPNGYGSKECWLETDKGFRWSFLGPVCFVLAVNVILFITIIGYLRFALAGRNKEISQLKDTRMMVVKILFQFIILGCPWIFGFFVNNSKVLEYLFLLTTSQQGTFIFLVHCVFRKEVQEQYRQWWKNICGSKDASESSHSFTTFTPSQTATK
;
A
#
# COMPACT_ATOMS: atom_id res chain seq x y z
N MET A 1 -12.25 23.50 -5.35
CA MET A 1 -10.89 23.01 -5.71
C MET A 1 -10.35 23.72 -6.97
N GLN A 2 -10.31 25.06 -6.99
CA GLN A 2 -9.79 25.84 -8.14
C GLN A 2 -8.73 26.88 -7.74
N ILE A 3 -8.67 27.28 -6.46
CA ILE A 3 -7.72 28.28 -5.94
C ILE A 3 -6.28 27.71 -5.81
N VAL A 4 -6.15 26.40 -5.60
CA VAL A 4 -4.84 25.70 -5.52
C VAL A 4 -4.07 25.77 -6.84
N PHE A 5 -4.78 25.78 -7.99
CA PHE A 5 -4.17 25.74 -9.32
C PHE A 5 -3.45 27.06 -9.71
N PHE A 6 -3.92 28.20 -9.20
CA PHE A 6 -3.26 29.49 -9.40
C PHE A 6 -2.12 29.74 -8.41
N SER A 7 -2.24 29.24 -7.17
CA SER A 7 -1.17 29.27 -6.17
C SER A 7 0.09 28.54 -6.67
N THR A 8 -0.06 27.35 -7.23
CA THR A 8 1.04 26.55 -7.78
C THR A 8 1.72 27.18 -9.01
N LEU A 9 0.96 27.92 -9.84
CA LEU A 9 1.50 28.62 -11.00
C LEU A 9 2.36 29.84 -10.61
N LEU A 10 1.98 30.57 -9.55
CA LEU A 10 2.80 31.67 -9.03
C LEU A 10 4.03 31.16 -8.27
N TRP A 11 3.89 30.06 -7.52
CA TRP A 11 5.02 29.38 -6.86
C TRP A 11 6.04 28.83 -7.87
N GLY A 12 5.59 28.22 -8.98
CA GLY A 12 6.50 27.71 -10.02
C GLY A 12 7.40 28.78 -10.65
N ALA A 13 6.94 30.04 -10.72
CA ALA A 13 7.76 31.17 -11.16
C ALA A 13 8.73 31.66 -10.08
N LEU A 14 8.34 31.63 -8.80
CA LEU A 14 9.18 31.99 -7.65
C LEU A 14 10.29 30.96 -7.36
N VAL A 15 10.01 29.67 -7.58
CA VAL A 15 10.97 28.55 -7.38
C VAL A 15 12.14 28.59 -8.38
N LEU A 16 12.03 29.32 -9.50
CA LEU A 16 13.17 29.59 -10.38
C LEU A 16 14.07 30.75 -9.89
N CYS A 17 13.69 31.47 -8.84
CA CYS A 17 14.45 32.57 -8.24
C CYS A 17 15.00 32.28 -6.83
N LYS A 18 14.75 31.10 -6.25
CA LYS A 18 15.45 30.59 -5.06
C LYS A 18 15.94 29.17 -5.33
N GLY A 19 17.20 28.90 -4.98
CA GLY A 19 17.74 27.55 -5.01
C GLY A 19 16.88 26.61 -4.17
N ALA A 20 16.62 25.40 -4.68
CA ALA A 20 15.78 24.43 -4.01
C ALA A 20 16.48 23.91 -2.75
N GLU A 21 15.95 24.29 -1.59
CA GLU A 21 16.24 23.64 -0.32
C GLU A 21 15.51 22.29 -0.30
N GLN A 22 16.28 21.19 -0.26
CA GLN A 22 15.71 19.85 -0.18
C GLN A 22 15.29 19.56 1.26
N THR A 23 14.10 18.98 1.45
CA THR A 23 13.80 18.26 2.69
C THR A 23 14.60 16.96 2.71
N GLY A 24 15.89 17.08 3.08
CA GLY A 24 16.78 15.95 3.32
C GLY A 24 16.31 15.08 4.48
N ASP A 25 16.51 13.78 4.33
CA ASP A 25 16.35 12.76 5.37
C ASP A 25 17.30 13.09 6.54
N PHE A 26 16.75 13.51 7.69
CA PHE A 26 17.51 13.86 8.89
C PHE A 26 17.52 12.67 9.84
N LYS A 27 18.72 12.22 10.23
CA LYS A 27 18.92 11.07 11.12
C LYS A 27 20.11 11.30 12.04
N VAL A 28 20.01 10.81 13.27
CA VAL A 28 21.08 10.84 14.27
C VAL A 28 21.60 9.42 14.51
N ARG A 29 22.90 9.30 14.81
CA ARG A 29 23.53 8.06 15.28
C ARG A 29 24.63 8.36 16.31
N LEU A 30 24.92 7.38 17.16
CA LEU A 30 26.05 7.42 18.09
C LEU A 30 27.20 6.56 17.54
N VAL A 31 28.44 7.06 17.65
CA VAL A 31 29.63 6.39 17.10
C VAL A 31 30.77 6.39 18.12
N ASN A 32 31.48 5.26 18.22
CA ASN A 32 32.70 5.11 19.01
C ASN A 32 32.54 5.26 20.55
N GLY A 33 31.33 5.01 21.06
CA GLY A 33 31.08 4.77 22.49
C GLY A 33 31.40 3.34 22.94
N THR A 34 31.16 3.06 24.22
CA THR A 34 31.34 1.73 24.84
C THR A 34 30.22 0.75 24.48
N ASP A 35 29.07 1.27 24.09
CA ASP A 35 27.80 0.56 23.92
C ASP A 35 26.95 1.29 22.85
N SER A 36 25.75 0.79 22.54
CA SER A 36 24.89 1.39 21.50
C SER A 36 24.21 2.70 21.91
N CYS A 37 24.29 3.07 23.19
CA CYS A 37 23.64 4.22 23.82
C CYS A 37 24.64 5.25 24.35
N SER A 38 25.91 5.13 23.98
CA SER A 38 26.96 6.13 24.18
C SER A 38 27.73 6.39 22.88
N GLY A 39 28.34 7.57 22.75
CA GLY A 39 29.24 7.88 21.63
C GLY A 39 29.17 9.33 21.15
N ARG A 40 30.02 9.63 20.17
CA ARG A 40 29.99 10.89 19.40
C ARG A 40 28.70 10.98 18.60
N VAL A 41 28.06 12.14 18.61
CA VAL A 41 26.83 12.40 17.86
C VAL A 41 27.18 12.69 16.41
N GLU A 42 26.62 11.89 15.50
CA GLU A 42 26.71 12.12 14.06
C GLU A 42 25.33 12.24 13.44
N VAL A 43 25.19 13.20 12.52
CA VAL A 43 23.95 13.61 11.87
C VAL A 43 24.04 13.38 10.36
N PHE A 44 22.96 12.88 9.76
CA PHE A 44 22.82 12.73 8.32
C PHE A 44 22.14 13.96 7.71
N HIS A 45 22.83 14.63 6.80
CA HIS A 45 22.34 15.78 6.04
C HIS A 45 22.95 15.79 4.63
N ASP A 46 22.25 16.31 3.62
CA ASP A 46 22.71 16.33 2.21
C ASP A 46 23.30 15.01 1.68
N ASN A 47 22.66 13.88 2.06
CA ASN A 47 23.12 12.51 1.79
C ASN A 47 24.51 12.15 2.34
N LYS A 48 24.97 12.80 3.42
CA LYS A 48 26.27 12.53 4.08
C LYS A 48 26.18 12.61 5.60
N TRP A 49 26.97 11.80 6.28
CA TRP A 49 27.20 11.91 7.73
C TRP A 49 28.22 13.01 8.04
N GLY A 50 28.06 13.64 9.19
CA GLY A 50 28.95 14.65 9.76
C GLY A 50 28.67 14.83 11.25
N THR A 51 29.53 15.52 11.98
CA THR A 51 29.48 15.62 13.45
C THR A 51 28.72 16.85 13.95
N VAL A 52 28.52 16.94 15.26
CA VAL A 52 27.96 18.08 15.98
C VAL A 52 29.06 18.72 16.82
N CYS A 53 29.14 20.04 16.86
CA CYS A 53 30.08 20.79 17.71
C CYS A 53 29.59 20.86 19.16
N ASP A 54 30.51 20.92 20.13
CA ASP A 54 30.21 21.05 21.55
C ASP A 54 29.97 22.49 22.03
N ASP A 55 30.15 23.49 21.17
CA ASP A 55 29.76 24.88 21.42
C ASP A 55 28.25 24.96 21.74
N GLY A 56 27.94 25.28 23.00
CA GLY A 56 26.56 25.35 23.52
C GLY A 56 26.00 24.04 24.09
N TRP A 57 26.68 22.90 23.87
CA TRP A 57 26.16 21.55 24.13
C TRP A 57 25.89 21.27 25.61
N ASP A 58 24.64 20.95 25.94
CA ASP A 58 24.19 20.73 27.31
C ASP A 58 23.34 19.45 27.55
N MET A 59 22.87 19.29 28.78
CA MET A 59 22.06 18.14 29.21
C MET A 59 20.64 18.11 28.64
N ASN A 60 20.16 19.21 28.04
CA ASN A 60 18.89 19.29 27.33
C ASN A 60 19.07 18.81 25.89
N ASP A 61 20.17 19.17 25.22
CA ASP A 61 20.52 18.66 23.88
C ASP A 61 20.73 17.14 23.92
N ALA A 62 21.52 16.66 24.90
CA ALA A 62 21.71 15.23 25.10
C ALA A 62 20.39 14.50 25.41
N ARG A 63 19.43 15.13 26.10
CA ARG A 63 18.10 14.55 26.36
C ARG A 63 17.28 14.37 25.08
N VAL A 64 17.38 15.31 24.14
CA VAL A 64 16.76 15.19 22.81
C VAL A 64 17.40 14.03 22.05
N VAL A 65 18.74 13.97 21.97
CA VAL A 65 19.44 12.88 21.27
C VAL A 65 19.12 11.51 21.86
N CYS A 66 19.21 11.33 23.18
CA CYS A 66 18.96 10.04 23.83
C CYS A 66 17.53 9.51 23.60
N ARG A 67 16.56 10.42 23.43
CA ARG A 67 15.19 10.08 23.04
C ARG A 67 15.05 9.81 21.54
N GLU A 68 15.72 10.60 20.69
CA GLU A 68 15.71 10.42 19.22
C GLU A 68 16.36 9.10 18.79
N VAL A 69 17.34 8.59 19.56
CA VAL A 69 17.99 7.28 19.33
C VAL A 69 17.40 6.12 20.17
N ASP A 70 16.29 6.34 20.89
CA ASP A 70 15.58 5.33 21.70
C ASP A 70 16.47 4.62 22.76
N CYS A 71 17.28 5.41 23.47
CA CYS A 71 18.27 4.95 24.47
C CYS A 71 18.00 5.44 25.90
N GLY A 72 16.76 5.85 26.18
CA GLY A 72 16.30 6.30 27.49
C GLY A 72 16.69 7.74 27.83
N SER A 73 17.03 8.00 29.10
CA SER A 73 17.34 9.35 29.60
C SER A 73 18.82 9.72 29.43
N ALA A 74 19.15 11.01 29.31
CA ALA A 74 20.54 11.45 29.21
C ALA A 74 21.25 11.36 30.58
N LYS A 75 22.35 10.61 30.66
CA LYS A 75 23.26 10.54 31.81
C LYS A 75 24.36 11.61 31.73
N SER A 76 24.90 11.90 30.55
CA SER A 76 25.86 13.00 30.34
C SER A 76 25.92 13.53 28.91
N ALA A 77 26.43 14.76 28.76
CA ALA A 77 26.64 15.48 27.50
C ALA A 77 28.14 15.84 27.32
N PRO A 78 29.04 14.87 27.06
CA PRO A 78 30.47 15.13 26.93
C PRO A 78 30.83 15.88 25.62
N GLY A 79 31.65 16.92 25.74
CA GLY A 79 32.32 17.60 24.63
C GLY A 79 33.76 17.12 24.40
N ASP A 80 34.63 18.01 23.93
CA ASP A 80 36.07 17.87 23.72
C ASP A 80 36.48 16.58 22.96
N ALA A 81 35.62 16.12 22.04
CA ALA A 81 35.78 14.88 21.29
C ALA A 81 36.08 13.67 22.20
N HIS A 82 35.36 13.55 23.32
CA HIS A 82 35.52 12.48 24.32
C HIS A 82 35.54 11.06 23.72
N PHE A 83 34.71 10.81 22.70
CA PHE A 83 34.65 9.54 21.96
C PHE A 83 35.55 9.52 20.71
N GLY A 84 36.59 10.36 20.69
CA GLY A 84 37.50 10.59 19.58
C GLY A 84 36.93 11.52 18.50
N PRO A 85 37.81 12.19 17.74
CA PRO A 85 37.42 13.11 16.66
C PRO A 85 36.76 12.38 15.48
N GLY A 86 35.84 13.08 14.82
CA GLY A 86 35.25 12.71 13.54
C GLY A 86 36.22 12.89 12.36
N MET A 87 35.75 12.48 11.19
CA MET A 87 36.52 12.55 9.92
C MET A 87 35.86 13.41 8.84
N TRP A 88 34.63 13.89 9.07
CA TRP A 88 33.77 14.51 8.06
C TRP A 88 33.10 15.74 8.64
N LYS A 89 32.87 16.75 7.78
CA LYS A 89 32.31 18.08 8.09
C LYS A 89 31.38 18.11 9.33
N VAL A 90 31.66 19.01 10.26
CA VAL A 90 30.73 19.40 11.33
C VAL A 90 29.48 20.04 10.71
N TRP A 91 28.31 19.45 10.96
CA TRP A 91 27.04 19.90 10.38
C TRP A 91 26.36 20.99 11.20
N MET A 92 26.51 20.97 12.53
CA MET A 92 25.78 21.83 13.47
C MET A 92 26.72 22.36 14.56
N SER A 93 26.50 23.60 15.00
CA SER A 93 27.07 24.23 16.19
C SER A 93 25.98 25.05 16.89
N ASP A 94 26.24 25.48 18.13
CA ASP A 94 25.39 26.41 18.88
C ASP A 94 23.95 25.93 19.09
N ILE A 95 23.77 24.62 19.25
CA ILE A 95 22.45 24.01 19.46
C ILE A 95 21.91 24.45 20.81
N GLN A 96 20.63 24.84 20.85
CA GLN A 96 19.93 25.21 22.08
C GLN A 96 18.57 24.53 22.15
N CYS A 97 18.54 23.28 22.64
CA CYS A 97 17.31 22.56 22.92
C CYS A 97 16.72 22.95 24.29
N SER A 98 15.39 23.05 24.39
CA SER A 98 14.67 23.12 25.67
C SER A 98 14.55 21.74 26.35
N GLY A 99 15.01 20.68 25.70
CA GLY A 99 15.00 19.30 26.18
C GLY A 99 13.65 18.59 26.02
N HIS A 100 12.74 19.18 25.24
CA HIS A 100 11.39 18.69 24.98
C HIS A 100 11.15 18.39 23.49
N GLU A 101 12.08 18.76 22.62
CA GLU A 101 12.06 18.65 21.16
C GLU A 101 12.15 17.19 20.67
N SER A 102 11.37 16.84 19.65
CA SER A 102 11.30 15.48 19.08
C SER A 102 12.57 15.02 18.38
N SER A 103 13.31 15.95 17.79
CA SER A 103 14.55 15.72 17.06
C SER A 103 15.50 16.88 17.27
N LEU A 104 16.81 16.62 17.17
CA LEU A 104 17.87 17.63 17.27
C LEU A 104 17.73 18.76 16.22
N LYS A 105 17.01 18.50 15.12
CA LYS A 105 16.68 19.50 14.09
C LYS A 105 15.63 20.53 14.54
N ASP A 106 14.79 20.20 15.52
CA ASP A 106 13.68 21.03 15.97
C ASP A 106 14.10 22.08 17.04
N CYS A 107 15.34 21.99 17.53
CA CYS A 107 15.91 22.96 18.49
C CYS A 107 16.18 24.31 17.83
N SER A 108 16.29 25.39 18.62
CA SER A 108 16.45 26.74 18.08
C SER A 108 17.90 27.03 17.65
N GLU A 109 18.05 27.84 16.58
CA GLU A 109 19.34 28.32 16.01
C GLU A 109 20.35 27.26 15.46
N PRO A 110 19.95 26.15 14.79
CA PRO A 110 20.91 25.21 14.20
C PRO A 110 21.69 25.84 13.02
N SER A 111 22.91 26.31 13.30
CA SER A 111 23.79 26.98 12.35
C SER A 111 24.45 26.00 11.38
N PHE A 112 23.71 25.57 10.35
CA PHE A 112 24.19 24.58 9.37
C PHE A 112 25.43 25.06 8.58
N GLY A 113 26.61 24.65 9.05
CA GLY A 113 27.89 24.81 8.36
C GLY A 113 28.43 26.24 8.26
N ILE A 114 28.21 27.07 9.29
CA ILE A 114 28.69 28.47 9.34
C ILE A 114 29.93 28.64 10.26
N ALA A 115 30.15 27.73 11.23
CA ALA A 115 31.33 27.74 12.11
C ALA A 115 32.40 26.72 11.69
N GLU A 116 33.68 27.11 11.75
CA GLU A 116 34.83 26.19 11.60
C GLU A 116 35.17 25.51 12.94
N CYS A 117 34.24 24.71 13.49
CA CYS A 117 34.56 23.87 14.65
C CYS A 117 35.61 22.80 14.26
N PRO A 118 36.73 22.68 14.99
CA PRO A 118 37.67 21.58 14.83
C PRO A 118 37.09 20.28 15.39
N HIS A 119 37.45 19.12 14.83
CA HIS A 119 37.00 17.82 15.36
C HIS A 119 37.53 17.47 16.77
N SER A 120 38.36 18.31 17.38
CA SER A 120 38.65 18.24 18.82
C SER A 120 37.49 18.71 19.71
N GLN A 121 36.45 19.31 19.11
CA GLN A 121 35.24 19.84 19.75
C GLN A 121 33.98 19.09 19.28
N ASP A 122 34.11 17.82 18.86
CA ASP A 122 32.94 17.03 18.50
C ASP A 122 32.17 16.58 19.75
N ALA A 123 30.87 16.84 19.78
CA ALA A 123 29.96 16.50 20.86
C ALA A 123 29.61 15.00 20.92
N GLY A 124 29.36 14.51 22.13
CA GLY A 124 28.90 13.16 22.43
C GLY A 124 27.77 13.12 23.46
N VAL A 125 27.22 11.93 23.65
CA VAL A 125 26.24 11.64 24.72
C VAL A 125 26.57 10.33 25.43
N VAL A 126 26.12 10.22 26.67
CA VAL A 126 25.89 8.94 27.34
C VAL A 126 24.44 8.92 27.78
N CYS A 127 23.68 7.95 27.28
CA CYS A 127 22.28 7.75 27.63
C CYS A 127 22.15 6.66 28.71
N SER A 128 20.94 6.46 29.24
CA SER A 128 20.73 5.52 30.33
C SER A 128 20.91 4.07 29.91
N GLY A 129 20.65 3.76 28.64
CA GLY A 129 20.37 2.40 28.19
C GLY A 129 18.91 2.03 28.50
N VAL A 130 18.45 0.92 27.92
CA VAL A 130 17.10 0.37 28.12
C VAL A 130 17.21 -0.99 28.79
N PHE A 131 16.65 -1.12 30.00
CA PHE A 131 16.64 -2.38 30.74
C PHE A 131 15.59 -3.34 30.15
N LYS A 132 16.03 -4.31 29.34
CA LYS A 132 15.11 -5.32 28.77
C LYS A 132 14.95 -6.48 29.75
N VAL A 133 13.71 -6.78 30.15
CA VAL A 133 13.40 -7.85 31.11
C VAL A 133 12.99 -9.14 30.39
N ARG A 134 13.39 -10.30 30.92
CA ARG A 134 12.85 -11.62 30.55
C ARG A 134 12.64 -12.49 31.79
N LEU A 135 11.79 -13.51 31.66
CA LEU A 135 11.61 -14.55 32.66
C LEU A 135 12.23 -15.87 32.20
N VAL A 136 12.95 -16.55 33.07
CA VAL A 136 13.67 -17.81 32.76
C VAL A 136 13.32 -18.90 33.77
N ASN A 137 13.27 -20.15 33.31
CA ASN A 137 12.94 -21.35 34.12
C ASN A 137 11.57 -21.35 34.82
N GLY A 138 10.62 -20.52 34.38
CA GLY A 138 9.22 -20.59 34.82
C GLY A 138 8.46 -21.80 34.27
N THR A 139 7.23 -22.00 34.77
CA THR A 139 6.29 -23.00 34.24
C THR A 139 5.60 -22.56 32.95
N ASP A 140 5.59 -21.26 32.70
CA ASP A 140 4.86 -20.57 31.65
C ASP A 140 5.58 -19.25 31.29
N SER A 141 5.07 -18.50 30.31
CA SER A 141 5.72 -17.24 29.86
C SER A 141 5.56 -16.06 30.84
N CYS A 142 4.82 -16.23 31.92
CA CYS A 142 4.48 -15.22 32.92
C CYS A 142 4.93 -15.60 34.35
N SER A 143 5.81 -16.60 34.46
CA SER A 143 6.54 -16.95 35.67
C SER A 143 8.02 -17.18 35.36
N GLY A 144 8.90 -17.07 36.36
CA GLY A 144 10.32 -17.38 36.23
C GLY A 144 11.27 -16.44 37.00
N ARG A 145 12.56 -16.75 36.98
CA ARG A 145 13.64 -15.87 37.45
C ARG A 145 13.67 -14.61 36.60
N VAL A 146 13.78 -13.45 37.24
CA VAL A 146 13.90 -12.17 36.55
C VAL A 146 15.33 -11.98 36.07
N GLU A 147 15.50 -11.84 34.76
CA GLU A 147 16.77 -11.47 34.15
C GLU A 147 16.62 -10.17 33.38
N VAL A 148 17.63 -9.30 33.48
CA VAL A 148 17.62 -7.95 32.92
C VAL A 148 18.86 -7.75 32.05
N PHE A 149 18.66 -7.17 30.87
CA PHE A 149 19.71 -6.86 29.92
C PHE A 149 20.18 -5.41 30.10
N HIS A 150 21.47 -5.22 30.39
CA HIS A 150 22.13 -3.92 30.53
C HIS A 150 23.59 -4.07 30.07
N ASP A 151 24.20 -3.01 29.53
CA ASP A 151 25.58 -3.01 28.98
C ASP A 151 25.91 -4.20 28.04
N ASN A 152 24.92 -4.62 27.25
CA ASN A 152 24.99 -5.74 26.30
C ASN A 152 25.17 -7.15 26.93
N GLU A 153 25.01 -7.30 28.24
CA GLU A 153 25.01 -8.58 28.95
C GLU A 153 23.67 -8.83 29.69
N TRP A 154 23.37 -10.10 29.99
CA TRP A 154 22.23 -10.47 30.83
C TRP A 154 22.69 -10.65 32.28
N GLY A 155 22.03 -9.97 33.19
CA GLY A 155 22.18 -10.13 34.64
C GLY A 155 20.90 -10.63 35.31
N THR A 156 20.98 -10.92 36.60
CA THR A 156 19.85 -11.31 37.46
C THR A 156 19.49 -10.19 38.43
N VAL A 157 18.35 -10.30 39.09
CA VAL A 157 17.92 -9.37 40.15
C VAL A 157 18.07 -10.03 41.51
N CYS A 158 18.49 -9.28 42.53
CA CYS A 158 18.63 -9.78 43.90
C CYS A 158 17.28 -9.84 44.64
N SER A 159 17.09 -10.85 45.49
CA SER A 159 15.87 -11.03 46.27
C SER A 159 15.83 -10.33 47.63
N VAL A 160 16.94 -9.74 48.10
CA VAL A 160 17.07 -9.19 49.47
C VAL A 160 16.09 -8.04 49.78
N ASP A 161 15.76 -7.22 48.79
CA ASP A 161 14.77 -6.12 48.90
C ASP A 161 13.58 -6.30 47.92
N TRP A 162 13.45 -7.47 47.29
CA TRP A 162 12.50 -7.73 46.19
C TRP A 162 11.08 -7.97 46.68
N ASP A 163 10.13 -7.11 46.30
CA ASP A 163 8.77 -7.15 46.80
C ASP A 163 7.66 -7.24 45.72
N MET A 164 6.41 -7.11 46.17
CA MET A 164 5.23 -7.17 45.30
C MET A 164 5.05 -5.92 44.41
N ASN A 165 5.64 -4.79 44.76
CA ASN A 165 5.68 -3.58 43.94
C ASN A 165 6.65 -3.79 42.76
N ASP A 166 7.83 -4.35 43.00
CA ASP A 166 8.79 -4.71 41.95
C ASP A 166 8.20 -5.74 40.99
N THR A 167 7.61 -6.80 41.57
CA THR A 167 6.88 -7.84 40.84
C THR A 167 5.73 -7.23 40.02
N THR A 168 5.03 -6.20 40.53
CA THR A 168 3.97 -5.51 39.80
C THR A 168 4.50 -4.74 38.60
N VAL A 169 5.65 -4.06 38.71
CA VAL A 169 6.29 -3.38 37.58
C VAL A 169 6.72 -4.39 36.51
N VAL A 170 7.35 -5.50 36.89
CA VAL A 170 7.76 -6.55 35.94
C VAL A 170 6.56 -7.20 35.25
N CYS A 171 5.52 -7.60 35.99
CA CYS A 171 4.32 -8.19 35.40
C CYS A 171 3.58 -7.21 34.47
N ARG A 172 3.59 -5.90 34.78
CA ARG A 172 3.07 -4.83 33.92
C ARG A 172 3.91 -4.66 32.65
N GLN A 173 5.23 -4.53 32.78
CA GLN A 173 6.16 -4.34 31.65
C GLN A 173 6.12 -5.52 30.66
N LEU A 174 5.91 -6.75 31.16
CA LEU A 174 5.78 -7.96 30.34
C LEU A 174 4.35 -8.23 29.83
N GLY A 175 3.34 -7.43 30.24
CA GLY A 175 1.94 -7.63 29.86
C GLY A 175 1.27 -8.86 30.47
N CYS A 176 1.82 -9.41 31.55
CA CYS A 176 1.43 -10.68 32.17
C CYS A 176 0.32 -10.58 33.23
N GLY A 177 -0.36 -9.43 33.31
CA GLY A 177 -1.44 -9.14 34.27
C GLY A 177 -0.93 -8.62 35.61
N SER A 178 -1.74 -8.74 36.67
CA SER A 178 -1.32 -8.40 38.04
C SER A 178 -0.24 -9.37 38.56
N ALA A 179 0.59 -8.90 39.49
CA ALA A 179 1.48 -9.75 40.27
C ALA A 179 0.69 -10.72 41.17
N LYS A 180 1.12 -11.99 41.27
CA LYS A 180 0.62 -12.95 42.26
C LYS A 180 1.64 -13.21 43.36
N GLU A 181 2.90 -13.49 43.01
CA GLU A 181 3.94 -13.83 43.98
C GLU A 181 5.30 -13.25 43.56
N ALA A 182 5.96 -12.55 44.49
CA ALA A 182 7.40 -12.36 44.47
C ALA A 182 8.08 -13.67 44.91
N LYS A 183 9.15 -14.08 44.24
CA LYS A 183 9.94 -15.27 44.58
C LYS A 183 11.37 -14.87 44.92
N GLU A 184 11.89 -15.48 45.97
CA GLU A 184 13.21 -15.21 46.54
C GLU A 184 14.11 -16.45 46.42
N ASP A 185 15.36 -16.37 46.90
CA ASP A 185 16.28 -17.50 47.10
C ASP A 185 16.45 -18.41 45.86
N ALA A 186 16.52 -17.83 44.66
CA ALA A 186 16.71 -18.54 43.40
C ALA A 186 15.69 -19.67 43.18
N TYR A 187 14.42 -19.44 43.52
CA TYR A 187 13.31 -20.40 43.39
C TYR A 187 13.22 -21.09 42.01
N PHE A 188 13.52 -20.37 40.92
CA PHE A 188 13.55 -20.90 39.54
C PHE A 188 14.96 -21.37 39.11
N GLY A 189 15.82 -21.67 40.07
CA GLY A 189 17.24 -21.95 39.89
C GLY A 189 18.10 -20.69 39.77
N GLN A 190 19.39 -20.85 40.01
CA GLN A 190 20.39 -19.80 39.93
C GLN A 190 20.65 -19.39 38.47
N GLY A 191 20.82 -18.10 38.23
CA GLY A 191 21.29 -17.54 36.97
C GLY A 191 22.80 -17.34 36.94
N THR A 192 23.24 -16.46 36.03
CA THR A 192 24.65 -16.13 35.80
C THR A 192 24.77 -14.69 35.31
N GLY A 193 25.79 -13.96 35.76
CA GLY A 193 26.11 -12.63 35.26
C GLY A 193 26.18 -11.61 36.39
N GLU A 194 25.88 -10.36 36.09
CA GLU A 194 25.80 -9.31 37.10
C GLU A 194 24.49 -9.39 37.89
N ILE A 195 24.54 -9.11 39.19
CA ILE A 195 23.34 -9.04 40.04
C ILE A 195 22.98 -7.56 40.26
N TRP A 196 21.71 -7.24 40.11
CA TRP A 196 21.16 -5.90 40.27
C TRP A 196 20.27 -5.85 41.52
N ASN A 197 20.43 -4.83 42.36
CA ASN A 197 19.38 -4.49 43.33
C ASN A 197 18.45 -3.45 42.68
N ILE A 198 17.15 -3.71 42.70
CA ILE A 198 16.11 -2.96 42.01
C ILE A 198 14.97 -2.78 43.00
N GLN A 199 14.53 -1.54 43.19
CA GLN A 199 13.48 -1.20 44.14
C GLN A 199 12.52 -0.15 43.56
N CYS A 200 11.27 -0.55 43.37
CA CYS A 200 10.18 0.17 42.72
C CYS A 200 9.12 0.61 43.73
N SER A 201 8.40 1.70 43.45
CA SER A 201 7.21 2.10 44.21
C SER A 201 5.93 1.37 43.79
N GLY A 202 5.97 0.63 42.67
CA GLY A 202 4.83 -0.08 42.08
C GLY A 202 4.02 0.77 41.10
N SER A 203 4.38 2.03 40.91
CA SER A 203 3.70 2.98 40.02
C SER A 203 4.39 3.15 38.66
N GLU A 204 5.64 2.70 38.54
CA GLU A 204 6.55 2.85 37.40
C GLU A 204 6.08 2.12 36.14
N GLY A 205 6.25 2.73 34.96
CA GLY A 205 5.91 2.12 33.68
C GLY A 205 6.72 0.84 33.39
N SER A 206 7.98 0.84 33.79
CA SER A 206 8.99 -0.20 33.54
C SER A 206 10.07 -0.21 34.63
N ILE A 207 10.88 -1.26 34.66
CA ILE A 207 11.94 -1.45 35.66
C ILE A 207 13.06 -0.40 35.61
N GLU A 208 13.15 0.38 34.52
CA GLU A 208 14.16 1.43 34.33
C GLU A 208 13.83 2.74 35.06
N GLU A 209 12.56 2.93 35.46
CA GLU A 209 12.11 4.09 36.25
C GLU A 209 12.28 3.87 37.77
N CYS A 210 12.58 2.64 38.21
CA CYS A 210 12.79 2.29 39.61
C CYS A 210 14.13 2.81 40.16
N SER A 211 14.42 2.57 41.44
CA SER A 211 15.77 2.79 42.00
C SER A 211 16.63 1.56 41.75
N GLN A 212 17.71 1.68 40.96
CA GLN A 212 18.64 0.58 40.70
C GLN A 212 20.05 0.88 41.23
N ASN A 213 20.69 -0.12 41.84
CA ASN A 213 22.10 -0.11 42.19
C ASN A 213 22.75 -1.46 41.89
N ARG A 214 23.93 -1.45 41.28
CA ARG A 214 24.71 -2.67 41.01
C ARG A 214 25.38 -3.16 42.29
N THR A 215 25.13 -4.40 42.71
CA THR A 215 25.67 -4.97 43.96
C THR A 215 27.09 -5.50 43.79
N VAL A 216 28.06 -4.59 43.66
CA VAL A 216 29.49 -4.96 43.61
C VAL A 216 30.02 -5.24 45.01
N GLY A 217 30.12 -6.53 45.36
CA GLY A 217 31.12 -7.01 46.34
C GLY A 217 30.74 -7.10 47.82
N ASN A 218 29.45 -7.02 48.19
CA ASN A 218 28.88 -7.63 49.41
C ASN A 218 27.37 -7.34 49.49
N GLY A 219 26.51 -8.33 49.22
CA GLY A 219 25.07 -8.17 49.49
C GLY A 219 24.19 -9.29 48.93
N CYS A 220 24.51 -9.79 47.73
CA CYS A 220 23.70 -10.82 47.05
C CYS A 220 24.58 -11.81 46.28
N TYR A 221 24.18 -13.07 46.25
CA TYR A 221 24.75 -14.13 45.41
C TYR A 221 23.66 -14.71 44.49
N HIS A 222 24.01 -15.51 43.47
CA HIS A 222 23.00 -16.15 42.61
C HIS A 222 22.12 -17.18 43.34
N SER A 223 22.42 -17.53 44.60
CA SER A 223 21.50 -18.24 45.49
C SER A 223 20.32 -17.37 45.97
N GLU A 224 20.39 -16.06 45.77
CA GLU A 224 19.42 -15.02 46.16
C GLU A 224 18.88 -14.32 44.90
N ASP A 225 18.78 -15.03 43.77
CA ASP A 225 18.19 -14.50 42.54
C ASP A 225 16.66 -14.42 42.67
N ALA A 226 16.10 -13.26 42.37
CA ALA A 226 14.66 -12.99 42.41
C ALA A 226 13.90 -13.61 41.22
N GLY A 227 12.63 -13.91 41.47
CA GLY A 227 11.68 -14.38 40.47
C GLY A 227 10.28 -13.79 40.66
N VAL A 228 9.43 -14.03 39.68
CA VAL A 228 8.02 -13.60 39.71
C VAL A 228 7.09 -14.75 39.32
N VAL A 229 5.88 -14.68 39.85
CA VAL A 229 4.69 -15.34 39.31
C VAL A 229 3.65 -14.25 39.08
N CYS A 230 3.33 -13.97 37.82
CA CYS A 230 2.25 -13.07 37.45
C CYS A 230 0.91 -13.83 37.42
N SER A 231 -0.17 -13.10 37.24
CA SER A 231 -1.51 -13.69 37.22
C SER A 231 -1.72 -14.65 36.06
N GLY A 232 -1.02 -14.46 34.93
CA GLY A 232 -1.18 -15.28 33.73
C GLY A 232 -2.58 -15.08 33.18
N GLY A 233 -2.77 -14.05 32.36
CA GLY A 233 -4.08 -13.43 32.08
C GLY A 233 -5.28 -14.39 32.06
N THR A 234 -6.17 -14.20 33.05
CA THR A 234 -7.45 -14.89 33.37
C THR A 234 -7.44 -15.88 34.55
N GLU A 235 -8.20 -15.54 35.60
CA GLU A 235 -8.57 -16.48 36.66
C GLU A 235 -9.78 -17.33 36.21
N GLY A 236 -9.63 -18.66 36.18
CA GLY A 236 -10.75 -19.56 35.86
C GLY A 236 -10.42 -20.95 35.33
N GLU A 237 -9.15 -21.33 35.20
CA GLU A 237 -8.74 -22.62 34.62
C GLU A 237 -8.28 -23.63 35.68
N GLY A 238 -8.71 -24.88 35.52
CA GLY A 238 -8.48 -25.94 36.51
C GLY A 238 -9.17 -27.27 36.21
N GLU A 239 -9.21 -27.70 34.93
CA GLU A 239 -9.54 -29.11 34.59
C GLU A 239 -9.15 -29.59 33.16
N CYS A 240 -8.58 -28.74 32.28
CA CYS A 240 -7.99 -29.18 31.00
C CYS A 240 -6.76 -28.34 30.61
N GLU A 241 -5.63 -28.57 31.27
CA GLU A 241 -4.29 -28.19 30.76
C GLU A 241 -3.39 -29.43 30.67
N GLY A 242 -2.57 -29.51 29.61
CA GLY A 242 -1.65 -30.64 29.37
C GLY A 242 -2.15 -31.73 28.39
N LYS A 243 -3.34 -31.59 27.80
CA LYS A 243 -3.81 -32.42 26.67
C LYS A 243 -4.17 -31.56 25.46
N ASN A 244 -4.17 -32.18 24.28
CA ASN A 244 -4.62 -31.53 23.05
C ASN A 244 -6.06 -31.00 23.24
N GLN A 245 -6.35 -29.75 22.88
CA GLN A 245 -7.68 -29.16 23.16
C GLN A 245 -8.84 -29.96 22.55
N LEU A 246 -8.62 -30.65 21.42
CA LEU A 246 -9.58 -31.58 20.84
C LEU A 246 -9.76 -32.87 21.63
N GLU A 247 -8.72 -33.36 22.28
CA GLU A 247 -8.78 -34.58 23.07
C GLU A 247 -9.57 -34.34 24.36
N CYS A 248 -9.51 -33.12 24.93
CA CYS A 248 -10.46 -32.66 25.94
C CYS A 248 -11.91 -32.61 25.37
N LEU A 249 -12.09 -32.09 24.15
CA LEU A 249 -13.40 -31.93 23.51
C LEU A 249 -14.09 -33.26 23.14
N ASP A 250 -13.40 -34.19 22.47
CA ASP A 250 -13.96 -35.51 22.09
C ASP A 250 -14.28 -36.36 23.33
N ASN A 251 -13.41 -36.37 24.35
CA ASN A 251 -13.69 -37.10 25.61
C ASN A 251 -14.90 -36.53 26.38
N LEU A 252 -15.17 -35.22 26.26
CA LEU A 252 -16.41 -34.60 26.77
C LEU A 252 -17.65 -34.99 25.93
N LEU A 253 -17.47 -35.25 24.63
CA LEU A 253 -18.54 -35.57 23.69
C LEU A 253 -18.93 -37.04 23.64
N ASP A 254 -18.03 -37.97 23.96
CA ASP A 254 -18.36 -39.41 23.98
C ASP A 254 -19.04 -39.84 25.29
N ASN A 255 -18.82 -39.12 26.38
CA ASN A 255 -19.58 -39.28 27.63
C ASN A 255 -20.97 -38.60 27.59
N SER A 256 -21.33 -37.90 26.51
CA SER A 256 -22.50 -37.01 26.47
C SER A 256 -23.87 -37.71 26.55
N SER A 257 -23.93 -39.01 26.28
CA SER A 257 -25.15 -39.84 26.31
C SER A 257 -25.77 -39.97 27.71
N SER A 258 -25.04 -39.60 28.76
CA SER A 258 -25.47 -39.61 30.17
C SER A 258 -25.79 -38.21 30.73
N LEU A 259 -25.55 -37.12 29.99
CA LEU A 259 -25.60 -35.76 30.55
C LEU A 259 -27.00 -35.14 30.56
N THR A 260 -27.30 -34.36 31.60
CA THR A 260 -28.54 -33.57 31.67
C THR A 260 -28.51 -32.39 30.68
N PRO A 261 -29.66 -31.94 30.14
CA PRO A 261 -29.71 -30.87 29.13
C PRO A 261 -28.99 -29.58 29.54
N LYS A 262 -29.01 -29.23 30.83
CA LYS A 262 -28.27 -28.06 31.36
C LYS A 262 -26.75 -28.23 31.29
N LYS A 263 -26.22 -29.42 31.59
CA LYS A 263 -24.77 -29.69 31.48
C LYS A 263 -24.34 -29.69 30.01
N LEU A 264 -25.14 -30.28 29.12
CA LEU A 264 -24.85 -30.32 27.69
C LEU A 264 -24.89 -28.94 27.03
N LEU A 265 -25.79 -28.05 27.48
CA LEU A 265 -25.80 -26.64 27.08
C LEU A 265 -24.50 -25.93 27.50
N ASN A 266 -24.06 -26.08 28.75
CA ASN A 266 -22.82 -25.46 29.22
C ASN A 266 -21.59 -25.97 28.45
N VAL A 267 -21.53 -27.28 28.12
CA VAL A 267 -20.49 -27.84 27.24
C VAL A 267 -20.55 -27.22 25.84
N THR A 268 -21.74 -27.03 25.28
CA THR A 268 -21.92 -26.43 23.95
C THR A 268 -21.49 -24.95 23.93
N LEU A 269 -21.84 -24.18 24.97
CA LEU A 269 -21.41 -22.79 25.13
C LEU A 269 -19.88 -22.69 25.27
N ARG A 270 -19.26 -23.55 26.09
CA ARG A 270 -17.80 -23.58 26.27
C ARG A 270 -17.07 -23.99 24.99
N ALA A 271 -17.65 -24.89 24.19
CA ALA A 271 -17.11 -25.25 22.88
C ALA A 271 -17.14 -24.06 21.90
N VAL A 272 -18.24 -23.32 21.83
CA VAL A 272 -18.35 -22.08 21.01
C VAL A 272 -17.31 -21.05 21.44
N ASP A 273 -17.05 -20.93 22.74
CA ASP A 273 -16.07 -19.97 23.27
C ASP A 273 -14.63 -20.34 22.92
N LEU A 274 -14.23 -21.60 23.09
CA LEU A 274 -12.91 -22.11 22.68
C LEU A 274 -12.65 -21.87 21.18
N LEU A 275 -13.66 -22.11 20.33
CA LEU A 275 -13.57 -21.90 18.88
C LEU A 275 -13.37 -20.44 18.48
N SER A 276 -13.86 -19.50 19.31
CA SER A 276 -13.64 -18.07 19.10
C SER A 276 -12.21 -17.61 19.41
N GLN A 277 -11.44 -18.42 20.16
CA GLN A 277 -10.10 -18.09 20.68
C GLN A 277 -8.94 -18.75 19.89
N TRP A 278 -9.22 -19.67 18.96
CA TRP A 278 -8.18 -20.40 18.23
C TRP A 278 -7.40 -19.54 17.23
N LYS A 279 -6.08 -19.79 17.13
CA LYS A 279 -5.21 -19.21 16.08
C LYS A 279 -5.58 -19.72 14.67
N GLU A 280 -5.19 -18.99 13.62
CA GLU A 280 -5.56 -19.26 12.21
C GLU A 280 -5.20 -20.70 11.77
N GLU A 281 -3.98 -21.18 12.02
CA GLU A 281 -3.44 -22.42 11.43
C GLU A 281 -4.13 -23.72 11.86
N VAL A 282 -4.89 -23.71 12.96
CA VAL A 282 -5.56 -24.91 13.49
C VAL A 282 -7.00 -25.07 12.95
N ARG A 283 -7.60 -23.99 12.41
CA ARG A 283 -9.05 -23.91 12.18
C ARG A 283 -9.58 -24.79 11.03
N GLU A 284 -8.92 -24.87 9.88
CA GLU A 284 -9.49 -25.50 8.67
C GLU A 284 -9.89 -26.98 8.83
N LYS A 285 -9.13 -27.76 9.60
CA LYS A 285 -9.38 -29.21 9.74
C LYS A 285 -10.45 -29.58 10.77
N GLN A 286 -10.86 -28.64 11.62
CA GLN A 286 -11.49 -28.97 12.91
C GLN A 286 -12.80 -28.22 13.18
N ILE A 287 -13.13 -27.19 12.38
CA ILE A 287 -14.47 -26.58 12.31
C ILE A 287 -15.58 -27.63 12.05
N GLY A 288 -15.30 -28.68 11.28
CA GLY A 288 -16.25 -29.78 11.05
C GLY A 288 -16.57 -30.63 12.29
N VAL A 289 -15.74 -30.59 13.35
CA VAL A 289 -16.01 -31.23 14.64
C VAL A 289 -16.89 -30.32 15.50
N ALA A 290 -16.59 -29.02 15.52
CA ALA A 290 -17.35 -28.01 16.23
C ALA A 290 -18.85 -28.02 15.91
N LEU A 291 -19.21 -28.06 14.63
CA LEU A 291 -20.61 -28.01 14.19
C LEU A 291 -21.43 -29.26 14.56
N LYS A 292 -20.77 -30.37 14.92
CA LYS A 292 -21.44 -31.59 15.42
C LYS A 292 -21.87 -31.48 16.89
N ILE A 293 -21.33 -30.51 17.64
CA ILE A 293 -21.63 -30.34 19.07
C ILE A 293 -23.06 -29.80 19.27
N PRO A 294 -23.49 -28.73 18.56
CA PRO A 294 -24.89 -28.31 18.55
C PRO A 294 -25.85 -29.37 18.00
N GLU A 295 -25.40 -30.24 17.10
CA GLU A 295 -26.20 -31.37 16.58
C GLU A 295 -26.42 -32.47 17.65
N LYS A 296 -25.40 -32.81 18.45
CA LYS A 296 -25.56 -33.67 19.64
C LYS A 296 -26.48 -33.02 20.69
N LEU A 297 -26.41 -31.70 20.90
CA LEU A 297 -27.35 -30.96 21.76
C LEU A 297 -28.79 -31.03 21.24
N ALA A 298 -28.98 -30.87 19.92
CA ALA A 298 -30.27 -30.95 19.24
C ALA A 298 -30.97 -32.31 19.47
N LEU A 299 -30.23 -33.42 19.37
CA LEU A 299 -30.74 -34.78 19.63
C LEU A 299 -31.29 -34.96 21.06
N VAL A 300 -30.71 -34.27 22.06
CA VAL A 300 -31.13 -34.36 23.47
C VAL A 300 -32.29 -33.41 23.80
N LEU A 301 -32.43 -32.29 23.07
CA LEU A 301 -33.53 -31.34 23.24
C LEU A 301 -34.85 -31.82 22.61
N VAL A 302 -34.77 -32.65 21.58
CA VAL A 302 -35.94 -33.30 20.96
C VAL A 302 -36.38 -34.50 21.79
N LYS A 303 -37.53 -34.37 22.45
CA LYS A 303 -38.17 -35.47 23.18
C LYS A 303 -39.14 -36.23 22.27
N PRO A 304 -39.23 -37.57 22.37
CA PRO A 304 -40.29 -38.34 21.74
C PRO A 304 -41.67 -37.87 22.23
N THR A 305 -42.63 -37.74 21.31
CA THR A 305 -44.02 -37.37 21.61
C THR A 305 -44.97 -38.12 20.67
N GLN A 306 -46.19 -38.42 21.14
CA GLN A 306 -47.25 -38.97 20.28
C GLN A 306 -48.01 -37.88 19.51
N THR A 307 -48.05 -36.67 20.07
CA THR A 307 -48.78 -35.52 19.52
C THR A 307 -47.80 -34.47 18.98
N GLN A 308 -47.63 -33.32 19.63
CA GLN A 308 -46.65 -32.31 19.22
C GLN A 308 -45.89 -31.76 20.42
N SER A 309 -44.64 -31.38 20.21
CA SER A 309 -43.84 -30.70 21.24
C SER A 309 -42.89 -29.70 20.61
N SER A 310 -42.85 -28.50 21.16
CA SER A 310 -41.86 -27.46 20.86
C SER A 310 -41.00 -27.19 22.07
N SER A 311 -39.70 -27.00 21.90
CA SER A 311 -38.83 -26.42 22.93
C SER A 311 -38.00 -25.28 22.34
N ASN A 312 -37.80 -24.23 23.13
CA ASN A 312 -36.96 -23.10 22.79
C ASN A 312 -35.89 -22.89 23.86
N LEU A 313 -34.70 -22.50 23.42
CA LEU A 313 -33.56 -22.24 24.27
C LEU A 313 -32.79 -21.08 23.66
N SER A 314 -32.76 -19.94 24.35
CA SER A 314 -32.07 -18.73 23.89
C SER A 314 -31.01 -18.37 24.92
N THR A 315 -29.82 -18.07 24.43
CA THR A 315 -28.67 -17.58 25.20
C THR A 315 -28.14 -16.31 24.54
N GLU A 316 -26.97 -15.83 24.95
CA GLU A 316 -26.28 -14.74 24.27
C GLU A 316 -25.65 -15.18 22.94
N LYS A 317 -25.20 -16.44 22.84
CA LYS A 317 -24.33 -16.93 21.75
C LYS A 317 -25.01 -17.91 20.80
N ILE A 318 -26.04 -18.62 21.27
CA ILE A 318 -26.81 -19.60 20.50
C ILE A 318 -28.30 -19.51 20.82
N GLU A 319 -29.14 -19.55 19.79
CA GLU A 319 -30.58 -19.77 19.88
C GLU A 319 -30.93 -21.10 19.24
N VAL A 320 -31.62 -21.97 19.97
CA VAL A 320 -32.09 -23.28 19.50
C VAL A 320 -33.61 -23.33 19.62
N GLN A 321 -34.27 -23.70 18.53
CA GLN A 321 -35.69 -24.05 18.51
C GLN A 321 -35.84 -25.47 17.99
N THR A 322 -36.61 -26.29 18.71
CA THR A 322 -36.96 -27.63 18.25
C THR A 322 -38.46 -27.76 18.11
N PHE A 323 -38.90 -28.51 17.11
CA PHE A 323 -40.29 -28.88 16.93
C PHE A 323 -40.39 -30.33 16.49
N ALA A 324 -41.20 -31.11 17.20
CA ALA A 324 -41.43 -32.53 16.93
C ALA A 324 -42.92 -32.82 16.81
N ILE A 325 -43.25 -33.69 15.85
CA ILE A 325 -44.57 -34.19 15.51
C ILE A 325 -44.55 -35.71 15.67
N GLY A 326 -45.56 -36.25 16.33
CA GLY A 326 -45.85 -37.68 16.43
C GLY A 326 -47.08 -38.09 15.62
N PRO A 327 -47.35 -39.40 15.50
CA PRO A 327 -48.31 -39.96 14.55
C PRO A 327 -49.78 -39.57 14.81
N GLU A 328 -50.11 -39.08 16.00
CA GLU A 328 -51.48 -38.67 16.37
C GLU A 328 -51.70 -37.15 16.24
N ALA A 329 -50.72 -36.42 15.70
CA ALA A 329 -50.77 -34.97 15.56
C ALA A 329 -51.66 -34.51 14.39
N ASN A 330 -52.62 -33.64 14.68
CA ASN A 330 -53.46 -33.00 13.66
C ASN A 330 -52.98 -31.57 13.41
N LEU A 331 -52.14 -31.37 12.38
CA LEU A 331 -51.73 -30.05 11.89
C LEU A 331 -52.33 -29.78 10.51
N THR A 332 -52.70 -28.52 10.26
CA THR A 332 -53.32 -28.05 9.01
C THR A 332 -52.49 -27.01 8.27
N GLU A 333 -51.35 -26.56 8.82
CA GLU A 333 -50.53 -25.47 8.27
C GLU A 333 -49.02 -25.76 8.40
N THR A 334 -48.23 -25.27 7.43
CA THR A 334 -46.76 -25.31 7.47
C THR A 334 -46.23 -24.42 8.59
N ARG A 335 -45.43 -24.98 9.51
CA ARG A 335 -44.83 -24.22 10.61
C ARG A 335 -43.58 -23.46 10.16
N GLN A 336 -43.39 -22.27 10.74
CA GLN A 336 -42.18 -21.47 10.63
C GLN A 336 -41.45 -21.49 11.99
N LEU A 337 -40.13 -21.73 11.98
CA LEU A 337 -39.26 -21.54 13.13
C LEU A 337 -38.57 -20.18 13.00
N LYS A 338 -38.53 -19.39 14.08
CA LYS A 338 -38.12 -17.98 14.04
C LYS A 338 -37.19 -17.62 15.20
N SER A 339 -35.93 -17.36 14.87
CA SER A 339 -34.94 -16.70 15.74
C SER A 339 -35.20 -15.18 15.76
N ARG A 340 -34.52 -14.42 16.64
CA ARG A 340 -34.59 -12.93 16.67
C ARG A 340 -34.48 -12.31 15.28
N ASP A 341 -33.54 -12.80 14.48
CA ASP A 341 -33.13 -12.18 13.21
C ASP A 341 -33.28 -13.10 11.98
N ASN A 342 -33.66 -14.36 12.14
CA ASN A 342 -33.68 -15.35 11.06
C ASN A 342 -34.95 -16.22 11.08
N LEU A 343 -35.40 -16.66 9.90
CA LEU A 343 -36.60 -17.48 9.71
C LEU A 343 -36.28 -18.75 8.94
N LEU A 344 -36.88 -19.88 9.33
CA LEU A 344 -36.89 -21.13 8.57
C LEU A 344 -38.34 -21.57 8.34
N LYS A 345 -38.72 -21.78 7.07
CA LYS A 345 -40.01 -22.37 6.67
C LYS A 345 -39.75 -23.79 6.15
N ILE A 346 -40.39 -24.77 6.78
CA ILE A 346 -40.25 -26.20 6.44
C ILE A 346 -41.60 -26.93 6.60
N ASP A 347 -41.96 -27.76 5.61
CA ASP A 347 -43.11 -28.65 5.73
C ASP A 347 -42.73 -29.95 6.47
N LEU A 348 -42.69 -29.86 7.80
CA LEU A 348 -42.47 -31.03 8.67
C LEU A 348 -43.62 -32.04 8.60
N LEU A 349 -44.82 -31.63 8.13
CA LEU A 349 -45.99 -32.48 7.96
C LEU A 349 -45.80 -33.47 6.80
N ALA A 350 -45.30 -32.98 5.67
CA ALA A 350 -44.93 -33.81 4.53
C ALA A 350 -43.74 -34.75 4.85
N ILE A 351 -42.76 -34.28 5.63
CA ILE A 351 -41.64 -35.11 6.13
C ILE A 351 -42.15 -36.21 7.07
N ALA A 352 -43.07 -35.90 7.99
CA ALA A 352 -43.64 -36.86 8.94
C ALA A 352 -44.47 -37.96 8.23
N LYS A 353 -45.22 -37.61 7.17
CA LYS A 353 -45.93 -38.61 6.33
C LYS A 353 -44.99 -39.65 5.75
N ASN A 354 -43.78 -39.25 5.35
CA ASN A 354 -42.74 -40.15 4.82
C ASN A 354 -41.99 -40.94 5.92
N ASN A 355 -42.29 -40.70 7.20
CA ASN A 355 -41.59 -41.24 8.37
C ASN A 355 -42.58 -41.81 9.43
N ASN A 356 -43.56 -42.60 8.98
CA ASN A 356 -44.58 -43.25 9.83
C ASN A 356 -45.37 -42.28 10.74
N GLY A 357 -45.61 -41.06 10.28
CA GLY A 357 -46.32 -40.02 11.04
C GLY A 357 -45.46 -39.27 12.05
N SER A 358 -44.16 -39.58 12.15
CA SER A 358 -43.25 -38.94 13.10
C SER A 358 -42.16 -38.13 12.41
N GLY A 359 -41.79 -36.98 12.96
CA GLY A 359 -40.73 -36.14 12.41
C GLY A 359 -40.36 -35.01 13.35
N ALA A 360 -39.09 -34.65 13.39
CA ALA A 360 -38.60 -33.54 14.20
C ALA A 360 -37.60 -32.69 13.43
N VAL A 361 -37.63 -31.38 13.66
CA VAL A 361 -36.66 -30.40 13.14
C VAL A 361 -36.05 -29.63 14.28
N VAL A 362 -34.76 -29.35 14.18
CA VAL A 362 -34.07 -28.34 14.98
C VAL A 362 -33.61 -27.22 14.08
N PHE A 363 -33.82 -25.99 14.54
CA PHE A 363 -33.31 -24.77 13.97
C PHE A 363 -32.39 -24.08 14.99
N ILE A 364 -31.19 -23.73 14.56
CA ILE A 364 -30.15 -23.10 15.36
C ILE A 364 -29.73 -21.81 14.68
N ALA A 365 -29.67 -20.70 15.43
CA ALA A 365 -29.02 -19.48 15.00
C ALA A 365 -27.84 -19.20 15.94
N TYR A 366 -26.68 -18.88 15.37
CA TYR A 366 -25.47 -18.56 16.12
C TYR A 366 -25.17 -17.06 16.04
N THR A 367 -24.66 -16.51 17.14
CA THR A 367 -24.17 -15.13 17.22
C THR A 367 -22.64 -15.15 17.22
N ASN A 368 -21.98 -14.24 16.49
CA ASN A 368 -20.51 -14.17 16.33
C ASN A 368 -19.84 -15.36 15.59
N MET A 369 -20.59 -16.36 15.13
CA MET A 369 -20.01 -17.53 14.45
C MET A 369 -19.44 -17.20 13.07
N GLU A 370 -19.83 -16.07 12.47
CA GLU A 370 -19.24 -15.51 11.25
C GLU A 370 -17.75 -15.12 11.40
N LYS A 371 -17.25 -15.00 12.64
CA LYS A 371 -15.82 -14.81 12.95
C LYS A 371 -15.03 -16.12 12.91
N VAL A 372 -15.71 -17.25 13.13
CA VAL A 372 -15.13 -18.61 13.09
C VAL A 372 -15.27 -19.20 11.68
N LEU A 373 -16.47 -19.11 11.12
CA LEU A 373 -16.83 -19.52 9.77
C LEU A 373 -16.72 -18.35 8.78
N LYS A 374 -15.48 -17.91 8.54
CA LYS A 374 -15.17 -16.78 7.65
C LYS A 374 -15.72 -16.98 6.23
N ALA A 375 -16.01 -15.89 5.53
CA ALA A 375 -16.35 -15.89 4.10
C ALA A 375 -15.16 -16.32 3.21
N GLU A 376 -13.93 -16.33 3.72
CA GLU A 376 -12.71 -16.73 3.00
C GLU A 376 -12.78 -18.18 2.52
N PHE A 377 -13.38 -19.08 3.32
CA PHE A 377 -13.62 -20.50 3.02
C PHE A 377 -14.61 -20.74 1.85
N PHE A 378 -15.14 -19.68 1.23
CA PHE A 378 -15.89 -19.76 -0.02
C PHE A 378 -14.94 -19.61 -1.20
N HIS A 379 -14.59 -20.71 -1.88
CA HIS A 379 -13.75 -20.66 -3.08
C HIS A 379 -14.60 -20.26 -4.30
N ALA A 380 -14.36 -19.05 -4.81
CA ALA A 380 -14.92 -18.55 -6.05
C ALA A 380 -13.81 -18.32 -7.09
N GLU A 381 -14.17 -18.29 -8.37
CA GLU A 381 -13.21 -17.96 -9.44
C GLU A 381 -12.86 -16.46 -9.42
N LYS A 382 -11.56 -16.17 -9.25
CA LYS A 382 -10.91 -14.84 -9.27
C LYS A 382 -11.10 -13.94 -8.04
N ASP A 383 -10.30 -12.88 -8.03
CA ASP A 383 -9.90 -12.05 -6.88
C ASP A 383 -11.03 -11.10 -6.40
N THR A 384 -12.07 -11.67 -5.77
CA THR A 384 -13.17 -10.93 -5.14
C THR A 384 -12.95 -10.83 -3.63
N ILE A 385 -13.21 -9.65 -3.05
CA ILE A 385 -13.42 -9.49 -1.60
C ILE A 385 -14.71 -10.23 -1.24
N LYS A 386 -14.67 -11.02 -0.16
CA LYS A 386 -15.80 -11.84 0.31
C LYS A 386 -16.20 -11.37 1.71
N THR A 387 -17.46 -11.00 1.90
CA THR A 387 -17.96 -10.46 3.17
C THR A 387 -19.12 -11.30 3.66
N MET A 388 -19.09 -11.70 4.94
CA MET A 388 -20.25 -12.33 5.59
C MET A 388 -21.36 -11.27 5.74
N MET A 389 -22.52 -11.53 5.14
CA MET A 389 -23.66 -10.61 5.18
C MET A 389 -24.72 -11.01 6.21
N SER A 390 -24.68 -12.24 6.73
CA SER A 390 -25.62 -12.73 7.74
C SER A 390 -24.90 -13.44 8.89
N ASN A 391 -25.62 -13.60 10.00
CA ASN A 391 -25.30 -14.62 10.99
C ASN A 391 -25.36 -16.01 10.33
N VAL A 392 -24.66 -16.98 10.94
CA VAL A 392 -24.74 -18.38 10.55
C VAL A 392 -25.96 -19.02 11.20
N ILE A 393 -26.71 -19.81 10.42
CA ILE A 393 -27.83 -20.63 10.91
C ILE A 393 -27.55 -22.11 10.60
N SER A 394 -28.22 -23.02 11.30
CA SER A 394 -28.17 -24.45 11.01
C SER A 394 -29.53 -25.09 11.22
N ALA A 395 -29.87 -26.07 10.38
CA ALA A 395 -31.09 -26.83 10.47
C ALA A 395 -30.82 -28.32 10.23
N SER A 396 -31.48 -29.19 10.99
CA SER A 396 -31.34 -30.65 10.87
C SER A 396 -32.61 -31.39 11.29
N LEU A 397 -32.73 -32.65 10.87
CA LEU A 397 -33.84 -33.56 11.19
C LEU A 397 -33.35 -34.66 12.16
N PRO A 398 -33.27 -34.40 13.47
CA PRO A 398 -32.88 -35.43 14.44
C PRO A 398 -33.85 -36.62 14.42
N ASN A 399 -33.32 -37.81 14.70
CA ASN A 399 -34.09 -39.05 14.92
C ASN A 399 -35.07 -39.42 13.77
N THR A 400 -34.91 -38.84 12.59
CA THR A 400 -35.78 -39.04 11.42
C THR A 400 -35.09 -39.98 10.43
N LYS A 401 -35.76 -41.07 10.03
CA LYS A 401 -35.13 -42.14 9.24
C LYS A 401 -34.89 -41.77 7.78
N ASN A 402 -35.89 -41.13 7.16
CA ASN A 402 -35.79 -40.61 5.81
C ASN A 402 -35.63 -39.08 5.85
N THR A 403 -34.45 -38.61 5.44
CA THR A 403 -34.05 -37.21 5.42
C THR A 403 -34.35 -36.50 4.10
N THR A 404 -34.92 -37.17 3.09
CA THR A 404 -35.29 -36.54 1.83
C THR A 404 -36.41 -35.51 2.04
N LEU A 405 -36.15 -34.26 1.66
CA LEU A 405 -37.15 -33.20 1.68
C LEU A 405 -38.15 -33.39 0.51
N PRO A 406 -39.47 -33.32 0.77
CA PRO A 406 -40.48 -33.40 -0.28
C PRO A 406 -40.64 -32.08 -1.07
N GLU A 407 -40.34 -30.95 -0.44
CA GLU A 407 -40.27 -29.61 -1.06
C GLU A 407 -39.00 -28.89 -0.59
N PRO A 408 -38.42 -27.95 -1.37
CA PRO A 408 -37.32 -27.11 -0.92
C PRO A 408 -37.66 -26.32 0.35
N VAL A 409 -36.66 -26.09 1.19
CA VAL A 409 -36.81 -25.25 2.39
C VAL A 409 -36.39 -23.82 2.12
N ASN A 410 -37.15 -22.88 2.67
CA ASN A 410 -36.88 -21.45 2.51
C ASN A 410 -36.37 -20.90 3.84
N PHE A 411 -35.23 -20.21 3.81
CA PHE A 411 -34.72 -19.46 4.94
C PHE A 411 -34.55 -17.98 4.62
N THR A 412 -34.82 -17.14 5.61
CA THR A 412 -34.65 -15.69 5.54
C THR A 412 -33.56 -15.27 6.50
N LEU A 413 -32.55 -14.59 5.96
CA LEU A 413 -31.38 -14.10 6.68
C LEU A 413 -31.40 -12.58 6.74
N ARG A 414 -31.25 -12.01 7.93
CA ARG A 414 -31.08 -10.57 8.11
C ARG A 414 -29.67 -10.13 7.74
N HIS A 415 -29.56 -8.96 7.10
CA HIS A 415 -28.29 -8.35 6.76
C HIS A 415 -27.61 -7.71 7.99
N LEU A 416 -26.34 -8.04 8.20
CA LEU A 416 -25.48 -7.45 9.25
C LEU A 416 -25.04 -6.02 8.92
N THR A 417 -24.95 -5.68 7.64
CA THR A 417 -24.51 -4.38 7.13
C THR A 417 -25.47 -3.87 6.04
N VAL A 418 -25.49 -2.55 5.82
CA VAL A 418 -26.30 -1.94 4.75
C VAL A 418 -25.71 -2.34 3.39
N VAL A 419 -26.53 -2.95 2.53
CA VAL A 419 -26.13 -3.62 1.28
C VAL A 419 -25.22 -2.73 0.41
N PRO A 420 -23.93 -3.09 0.25
CA PRO A 420 -23.04 -2.48 -0.73
C PRO A 420 -23.33 -2.99 -2.15
N GLU A 421 -22.76 -2.33 -3.18
CA GLU A 421 -22.87 -2.75 -4.58
C GLU A 421 -22.05 -4.03 -4.86
N GLY A 422 -22.60 -5.20 -4.50
CA GLY A 422 -21.96 -6.51 -4.64
C GLY A 422 -22.94 -7.65 -4.96
N GLN A 423 -22.40 -8.80 -5.39
CA GLN A 423 -23.18 -10.00 -5.72
C GLN A 423 -23.41 -10.83 -4.45
N LEU A 424 -24.68 -11.05 -4.09
CA LEU A 424 -25.06 -11.91 -2.97
C LEU A 424 -25.18 -13.38 -3.41
N THR A 425 -24.69 -14.30 -2.58
CA THR A 425 -24.74 -15.74 -2.81
C THR A 425 -25.17 -16.47 -1.52
N CYS A 426 -26.19 -17.32 -1.63
CA CYS A 426 -26.61 -18.23 -0.57
C CYS A 426 -25.64 -19.42 -0.54
N VAL A 427 -25.09 -19.74 0.63
CA VAL A 427 -24.11 -20.84 0.77
C VAL A 427 -24.46 -21.77 1.92
N TYR A 428 -24.02 -23.02 1.81
CA TYR A 428 -24.06 -24.02 2.87
C TYR A 428 -22.66 -24.53 3.22
N TRP A 429 -22.47 -24.94 4.47
CA TRP A 429 -21.19 -25.49 4.94
C TRP A 429 -21.09 -26.98 4.62
N ASN A 430 -20.00 -27.38 3.97
CA ASN A 430 -19.65 -28.77 3.72
C ASN A 430 -18.25 -29.07 4.30
N GLN A 431 -18.24 -29.57 5.54
CA GLN A 431 -17.09 -30.02 6.34
C GLN A 431 -15.99 -28.96 6.58
N SER A 432 -15.37 -28.43 5.53
CA SER A 432 -14.26 -27.47 5.54
C SER A 432 -14.50 -26.22 4.70
N ARG A 433 -15.57 -26.13 3.89
CA ARG A 433 -15.78 -25.00 2.96
C ARG A 433 -17.25 -24.63 2.75
N TRP A 434 -17.48 -23.41 2.30
CA TRP A 434 -18.78 -22.94 1.81
C TRP A 434 -19.01 -23.38 0.36
N ILE A 435 -20.23 -23.84 0.03
CA ILE A 435 -20.64 -24.33 -1.30
C ILE A 435 -22.02 -23.76 -1.67
N VAL A 436 -22.31 -23.59 -2.97
CA VAL A 436 -23.60 -23.05 -3.49
C VAL A 436 -24.59 -24.16 -3.90
N ASP A 437 -24.07 -25.34 -4.27
CA ASP A 437 -24.82 -26.45 -4.87
C ASP A 437 -26.15 -26.78 -4.16
N GLY A 438 -27.26 -26.72 -4.90
CA GLY A 438 -28.59 -27.01 -4.37
C GLY A 438 -29.23 -25.88 -3.55
N CYS A 439 -28.65 -24.69 -3.54
CA CYS A 439 -29.18 -23.47 -2.93
C CYS A 439 -29.28 -22.31 -3.94
N GLU A 440 -30.43 -21.65 -4.00
CA GLU A 440 -30.72 -20.53 -4.90
C GLU A 440 -31.27 -19.31 -4.13
N LEU A 441 -30.86 -18.11 -4.55
CA LEU A 441 -31.36 -16.84 -4.03
C LEU A 441 -32.66 -16.47 -4.76
N THR A 442 -33.75 -16.26 -4.03
CA THR A 442 -35.06 -15.93 -4.63
C THR A 442 -35.43 -14.46 -4.50
N GLU A 443 -35.24 -13.86 -3.33
CA GLU A 443 -35.64 -12.47 -3.07
C GLU A 443 -34.61 -11.77 -2.18
N THR A 444 -34.26 -10.52 -2.51
CA THR A 444 -33.44 -9.65 -1.66
C THR A 444 -34.12 -8.31 -1.49
N ASN A 445 -34.17 -7.83 -0.25
CA ASN A 445 -34.57 -6.48 0.13
C ASN A 445 -33.39 -5.82 0.88
N SER A 446 -33.50 -4.53 1.23
CA SER A 446 -32.44 -3.78 1.92
C SER A 446 -31.96 -4.39 3.25
N SER A 447 -32.83 -5.13 3.94
CA SER A 447 -32.59 -5.67 5.29
C SER A 447 -32.52 -7.20 5.38
N HIS A 448 -33.01 -7.93 4.38
CA HIS A 448 -33.13 -9.38 4.42
C HIS A 448 -32.98 -9.99 3.03
N THR A 449 -32.44 -11.21 2.96
CA THR A 449 -32.43 -12.06 1.76
C THR A 449 -33.10 -13.39 2.06
N VAL A 450 -33.88 -13.88 1.10
CA VAL A 450 -34.54 -15.19 1.10
C VAL A 450 -33.78 -16.12 0.16
N CYS A 451 -33.38 -17.25 0.69
CA CYS A 451 -32.74 -18.34 -0.02
C CYS A 451 -33.62 -19.59 0.03
N THR A 452 -33.51 -20.43 -0.98
CA THR A 452 -34.21 -21.72 -1.07
C THR A 452 -33.19 -22.83 -1.31
N CYS A 453 -33.28 -23.93 -0.55
CA CYS A 453 -32.35 -25.05 -0.68
C CYS A 453 -33.07 -26.39 -0.70
N ASN A 454 -32.50 -27.36 -1.42
CA ASN A 454 -33.03 -28.72 -1.57
C ASN A 454 -32.59 -29.69 -0.46
N HIS A 455 -31.87 -29.21 0.55
CA HIS A 455 -31.33 -29.99 1.66
C HIS A 455 -31.30 -29.15 2.96
N LEU A 456 -30.95 -29.78 4.08
CA LEU A 456 -30.73 -29.13 5.37
C LEU A 456 -29.24 -29.20 5.74
N SER A 457 -28.68 -28.08 6.20
CA SER A 457 -27.29 -27.95 6.61
C SER A 457 -27.10 -26.70 7.49
N THR A 458 -25.86 -26.27 7.69
CA THR A 458 -25.47 -24.96 8.19
C THR A 458 -25.37 -23.98 7.02
N PHE A 459 -26.07 -22.84 7.08
CA PHE A 459 -26.21 -21.86 5.99
C PHE A 459 -25.72 -20.47 6.38
N ALA A 460 -25.31 -19.70 5.37
CA ALA A 460 -24.98 -18.27 5.49
C ALA A 460 -25.21 -17.51 4.16
N LEU A 461 -25.17 -16.18 4.23
CA LEU A 461 -25.18 -15.29 3.08
C LEU A 461 -23.81 -14.62 2.92
N ILE A 462 -23.19 -14.75 1.75
CA ILE A 462 -21.90 -14.11 1.42
C ILE A 462 -22.12 -13.10 0.30
N MET A 463 -21.53 -11.90 0.45
CA MET A 463 -21.39 -10.95 -0.64
C MET A 463 -20.00 -11.07 -1.26
N GLN A 464 -19.94 -11.00 -2.59
CA GLN A 464 -18.71 -10.81 -3.35
C GLN A 464 -18.68 -9.41 -3.97
N THR A 465 -17.58 -8.70 -3.75
CA THR A 465 -17.26 -7.43 -4.43
C THR A 465 -15.94 -7.56 -5.16
N GLY A 466 -15.79 -6.86 -6.29
CA GLY A 466 -14.51 -6.82 -7.00
C GLY A 466 -13.46 -6.14 -6.14
N ARG A 467 -12.29 -6.77 -5.96
CA ARG A 467 -11.16 -6.14 -5.27
C ARG A 467 -10.63 -4.99 -6.14
N ALA A 468 -10.55 -3.79 -5.59
CA ALA A 468 -9.62 -2.78 -6.10
C ALA A 468 -8.23 -3.15 -5.55
N PRO A 469 -7.23 -3.43 -6.40
CA PRO A 469 -5.87 -3.74 -5.92
C PRO A 469 -5.30 -2.57 -5.13
N GLU A 470 -4.61 -2.85 -4.02
CA GLU A 470 -3.87 -1.83 -3.26
C GLU A 470 -2.76 -1.20 -4.12
N ASP A 471 -2.14 -2.01 -4.98
CA ASP A 471 -1.16 -1.58 -5.99
C ASP A 471 -1.73 -0.59 -7.02
N ASP A 472 -3.02 -0.68 -7.36
CA ASP A 472 -3.65 0.22 -8.34
C ASP A 472 -3.71 1.65 -7.82
N ILE A 473 -3.76 1.86 -6.50
CA ILE A 473 -3.75 3.20 -5.91
C ILE A 473 -2.40 3.86 -6.19
N ILE A 474 -1.29 3.18 -5.88
CA ILE A 474 0.07 3.68 -6.11
C ILE A 474 0.31 3.91 -7.61
N LEU A 475 -0.03 2.92 -8.44
CA LEU A 475 0.12 3.01 -9.90
C LEU A 475 -0.71 4.15 -10.50
N LYS A 476 -1.94 4.39 -9.99
CA LYS A 476 -2.79 5.52 -10.40
C LYS A 476 -2.20 6.88 -10.03
N TRP A 477 -1.67 7.05 -8.83
CA TRP A 477 -0.99 8.30 -8.44
C TRP A 477 0.25 8.56 -9.29
N ILE A 478 1.09 7.54 -9.50
CA ILE A 478 2.29 7.64 -10.35
C ILE A 478 1.89 7.97 -11.80
N SER A 479 0.88 7.29 -12.35
CA SER A 479 0.30 7.57 -13.68
C SER A 479 -0.14 9.04 -13.81
N MET A 480 -0.94 9.52 -12.84
CA MET A 480 -1.48 10.88 -12.85
C MET A 480 -0.38 11.94 -12.77
N ILE A 481 0.62 11.76 -11.89
CA ILE A 481 1.75 12.68 -11.77
C ILE A 481 2.59 12.67 -13.06
N ALA A 482 2.95 11.48 -13.56
CA ALA A 482 3.82 11.34 -14.71
C ALA A 482 3.17 11.86 -16.01
N LEU A 483 1.87 11.63 -16.21
CA LEU A 483 1.10 12.22 -17.31
C LEU A 483 0.98 13.75 -17.18
N SER A 484 0.74 14.27 -15.97
CA SER A 484 0.64 15.73 -15.75
C SER A 484 1.94 16.46 -16.07
N VAL A 485 3.08 15.90 -15.66
CA VAL A 485 4.41 16.43 -16.00
C VAL A 485 4.68 16.34 -17.51
N GLY A 486 4.35 15.21 -18.14
CA GLY A 486 4.48 15.04 -19.60
C GLY A 486 3.63 16.04 -20.40
N LEU A 487 2.41 16.32 -19.95
CA LEU A 487 1.51 17.31 -20.54
C LEU A 487 2.05 18.74 -20.42
N LEU A 488 2.65 19.10 -19.28
CA LEU A 488 3.31 20.40 -19.10
C LEU A 488 4.43 20.61 -20.12
N PHE A 489 5.33 19.63 -20.27
CA PHE A 489 6.42 19.74 -21.25
C PHE A 489 5.94 19.69 -22.70
N LEU A 490 4.87 18.95 -23.01
CA LEU A 490 4.23 19.00 -24.33
C LEU A 490 3.62 20.38 -24.62
N ALA A 491 2.92 20.99 -23.66
CA ALA A 491 2.37 22.33 -23.81
C ALA A 491 3.47 23.37 -24.04
N LEU A 492 4.57 23.29 -23.27
CA LEU A 492 5.75 24.14 -23.47
C LEU A 492 6.38 23.93 -24.85
N ALA A 493 6.52 22.68 -25.32
CA ALA A 493 7.07 22.40 -26.64
C ALA A 493 6.18 22.92 -27.79
N ILE A 494 4.86 22.73 -27.69
CA ILE A 494 3.88 23.28 -28.65
C ILE A 494 3.98 24.81 -28.68
N LEU A 495 4.06 25.45 -27.51
CA LEU A 495 4.23 26.90 -27.39
C LEU A 495 5.54 27.36 -28.07
N THR A 496 6.67 26.66 -27.88
CA THR A 496 7.92 26.92 -28.61
C THR A 496 7.73 26.80 -30.12
N PHE A 497 7.10 25.72 -30.58
CA PHE A 497 6.91 25.46 -32.01
C PHE A 497 6.00 26.49 -32.69
N ILE A 498 5.06 27.10 -31.95
CA ILE A 498 4.18 28.17 -32.45
C ILE A 498 4.86 29.55 -32.39
N LEU A 499 5.52 29.89 -31.27
CA LEU A 499 6.02 31.26 -31.03
C LEU A 499 7.41 31.54 -31.61
N CYS A 500 8.30 30.55 -31.70
CA CYS A 500 9.63 30.79 -32.26
C CYS A 500 9.57 31.01 -33.78
N HIS A 501 10.40 31.92 -34.29
CA HIS A 501 10.55 32.09 -35.74
C HIS A 501 11.44 30.97 -36.32
N TRP A 502 10.86 30.09 -37.14
CA TRP A 502 11.57 28.94 -37.71
C TRP A 502 12.08 29.24 -39.12
N ASN A 503 13.26 28.71 -39.45
CA ASN A 503 13.82 28.79 -40.80
C ASN A 503 12.87 28.06 -41.79
N PRO A 504 12.38 28.70 -42.86
CA PRO A 504 11.42 28.09 -43.79
C PRO A 504 11.95 26.86 -44.53
N LYS A 505 13.27 26.62 -44.52
CA LYS A 505 13.89 25.39 -45.06
C LYS A 505 13.84 24.19 -44.10
N VAL A 506 13.52 24.40 -42.82
CA VAL A 506 13.46 23.38 -41.78
C VAL A 506 12.05 23.31 -41.23
N SER A 507 11.25 22.38 -41.76
CA SER A 507 9.90 22.18 -41.26
C SER A 507 9.88 21.51 -39.90
N ASN A 508 8.97 22.01 -39.07
CA ASN A 508 8.61 21.45 -37.77
C ASN A 508 7.16 20.94 -37.77
N THR A 509 6.49 20.90 -38.94
CA THR A 509 5.10 20.44 -39.07
C THR A 509 4.92 19.04 -38.47
N ALA A 510 5.82 18.09 -38.75
CA ALA A 510 5.73 16.74 -38.18
C ALA A 510 5.88 16.74 -36.65
N ARG A 511 6.82 17.53 -36.11
CA ARG A 511 7.07 17.64 -34.65
C ARG A 511 5.89 18.31 -33.93
N LEU A 512 5.36 19.39 -34.49
CA LEU A 512 4.21 20.11 -33.95
C LEU A 512 2.97 19.21 -33.94
N ASN A 513 2.67 18.51 -35.05
CA ASN A 513 1.52 17.61 -35.11
C ASN A 513 1.70 16.38 -34.20
N LEU A 514 2.91 15.81 -34.08
CA LEU A 514 3.23 14.78 -33.10
C LEU A 514 2.94 15.26 -31.67
N SER A 515 3.45 16.43 -31.28
CA SER A 515 3.22 17.00 -29.95
C SER A 515 1.75 17.28 -29.68
N ILE A 516 1.00 17.80 -30.67
CA ILE A 516 -0.44 18.04 -30.54
C ILE A 516 -1.20 16.72 -30.36
N CYS A 517 -0.89 15.68 -31.16
CA CYS A 517 -1.53 14.37 -31.03
C CYS A 517 -1.27 13.74 -29.65
N LEU A 518 -0.01 13.74 -29.19
CA LEU A 518 0.36 13.23 -27.87
C LEU A 518 -0.25 14.05 -26.74
N PHE A 519 -0.32 15.37 -26.86
CA PHE A 519 -0.96 16.23 -25.86
C PHE A 519 -2.45 15.93 -25.74
N LEU A 520 -3.17 15.86 -26.87
CA LEU A 520 -4.60 15.54 -26.87
C LEU A 520 -4.87 14.10 -26.39
N ALA A 521 -4.04 13.13 -26.79
CA ALA A 521 -4.17 11.74 -26.36
C ALA A 521 -3.98 11.59 -24.84
N HIS A 522 -2.87 12.12 -24.29
CA HIS A 522 -2.58 12.04 -22.86
C HIS A 522 -3.55 12.87 -22.01
N LEU A 523 -4.02 14.02 -22.50
CA LEU A 523 -5.02 14.83 -21.80
C LEU A 523 -6.37 14.09 -21.74
N LEU A 524 -6.82 13.52 -22.86
CA LEU A 524 -8.07 12.76 -22.91
C LEU A 524 -7.97 11.49 -22.05
N PHE A 525 -6.84 10.78 -22.07
CA PHE A 525 -6.61 9.61 -21.23
C PHE A 525 -6.61 9.97 -19.73
N LEU A 526 -5.94 11.07 -19.34
CA LEU A 526 -5.94 11.57 -17.97
C LEU A 526 -7.35 11.94 -17.49
N LEU A 527 -8.15 12.60 -18.34
CA LEU A 527 -9.55 12.94 -18.04
C LEU A 527 -10.42 11.68 -17.89
N VAL A 528 -10.25 10.68 -18.75
CA VAL A 528 -10.94 9.38 -18.62
C VAL A 528 -10.62 8.72 -17.28
N GLN A 529 -9.33 8.60 -16.93
CA GLN A 529 -8.91 7.99 -15.67
C GLN A 529 -9.39 8.76 -14.43
N SER A 530 -9.55 10.08 -14.54
CA SER A 530 -10.05 10.94 -13.46
C SER A 530 -11.56 10.83 -13.24
N PHE A 531 -12.34 10.63 -14.31
CA PHE A 531 -13.82 10.65 -14.29
C PHE A 531 -14.47 9.31 -14.71
N LEU A 532 -13.72 8.21 -14.66
CA LEU A 532 -14.10 6.90 -15.20
C LEU A 532 -15.48 6.42 -14.71
N SER A 533 -15.74 6.50 -13.40
CA SER A 533 -17.00 6.08 -12.78
C SER A 533 -18.23 6.91 -13.20
N HIS A 534 -18.03 8.11 -13.73
CA HIS A 534 -19.09 8.93 -14.32
C HIS A 534 -19.27 8.61 -15.81
N ILE A 535 -18.16 8.46 -16.55
CA ILE A 535 -18.16 8.18 -17.99
C ILE A 535 -18.73 6.77 -18.29
N GLN A 536 -18.39 5.76 -17.50
CA GLN A 536 -18.89 4.38 -17.63
C GLN A 536 -20.43 4.28 -17.62
N LYS A 537 -21.13 5.19 -16.93
CA LYS A 537 -22.60 5.24 -16.90
C LYS A 537 -23.20 5.54 -18.29
N HIS A 538 -22.43 6.18 -19.17
CA HIS A 538 -22.84 6.58 -20.51
C HIS A 538 -22.07 5.80 -21.58
N LYS A 539 -22.53 4.58 -21.89
CA LYS A 539 -21.89 3.65 -22.85
C LYS A 539 -21.50 4.31 -24.19
N LEU A 540 -22.36 5.17 -24.75
CA LEU A 540 -22.07 5.89 -26.00
C LEU A 540 -20.88 6.86 -25.86
N VAL A 541 -20.81 7.60 -24.75
CA VAL A 541 -19.72 8.56 -24.48
C VAL A 541 -18.40 7.80 -24.29
N CYS A 542 -18.43 6.71 -23.52
CA CYS A 542 -17.30 5.80 -23.33
C CYS A 542 -16.77 5.26 -24.68
N ALA A 543 -17.65 4.76 -25.56
CA ALA A 543 -17.28 4.26 -26.89
C ALA A 543 -16.72 5.35 -27.83
N VAL A 544 -17.32 6.55 -27.86
CA VAL A 544 -16.80 7.68 -28.66
C VAL A 544 -15.40 8.08 -28.17
N ILE A 545 -15.18 8.15 -26.86
CA ILE A 545 -13.87 8.47 -26.30
C ILE A 545 -12.83 7.38 -26.65
N SER A 546 -13.19 6.09 -26.58
CA SER A 546 -12.31 5.00 -27.04
C SER A 546 -11.90 5.18 -28.51
N GLY A 547 -12.84 5.57 -29.38
CA GLY A 547 -12.59 5.85 -30.80
C GLY A 547 -11.65 7.03 -31.03
N VAL A 548 -11.84 8.13 -30.29
CA VAL A 548 -10.98 9.33 -30.36
C VAL A 548 -9.57 9.02 -29.83
N LEU A 549 -9.44 8.31 -28.71
CA LEU A 549 -8.13 7.87 -28.19
C LEU A 549 -7.41 6.93 -29.18
N HIS A 550 -8.13 5.98 -29.80
CA HIS A 550 -7.57 5.08 -30.81
C HIS A 550 -7.02 5.87 -32.00
N PHE A 551 -7.77 6.87 -32.49
CA PHE A 551 -7.32 7.78 -33.55
C PHE A 551 -6.09 8.61 -33.15
N LEU A 552 -6.09 9.23 -31.96
CA LEU A 552 -5.02 10.14 -31.54
C LEU A 552 -3.70 9.40 -31.30
N PHE A 553 -3.73 8.23 -30.64
CA PHE A 553 -2.52 7.42 -30.46
C PHE A 553 -2.01 6.90 -31.81
N LEU A 554 -2.87 6.35 -32.67
CA LEU A 554 -2.45 5.86 -33.99
C LEU A 554 -1.90 6.98 -34.89
N SER A 555 -2.46 8.19 -34.82
CA SER A 555 -1.90 9.39 -35.48
C SER A 555 -0.52 9.74 -34.94
N SER A 556 -0.31 9.64 -33.63
CA SER A 556 1.00 9.85 -33.01
C SER A 556 2.04 8.87 -33.55
N PHE A 557 1.69 7.59 -33.75
CA PHE A 557 2.57 6.61 -34.38
C PHE A 557 2.91 6.94 -35.84
N VAL A 558 1.93 7.35 -36.66
CA VAL A 558 2.22 7.76 -38.04
C VAL A 558 3.11 9.01 -38.07
N TRP A 559 2.93 9.96 -37.16
CA TRP A 559 3.83 11.13 -37.05
C TRP A 559 5.24 10.76 -36.59
N MET A 560 5.42 9.81 -35.67
CA MET A 560 6.75 9.28 -35.31
C MET A 560 7.45 8.62 -36.51
N PHE A 561 6.72 7.86 -37.34
CA PHE A 561 7.25 7.32 -38.59
C PHE A 561 7.66 8.41 -39.59
N LEU A 562 6.82 9.44 -39.77
CA LEU A 562 7.14 10.57 -40.65
C LEU A 562 8.36 11.36 -40.15
N GLU A 563 8.56 11.46 -38.83
CA GLU A 563 9.78 12.04 -38.24
C GLU A 563 11.02 11.18 -38.54
N ALA A 564 10.95 9.86 -38.30
CA ALA A 564 12.04 8.93 -38.61
C ALA A 564 12.45 8.99 -40.08
N LEU A 565 11.47 9.01 -40.99
CA LEU A 565 11.68 9.13 -42.43
C LEU A 565 12.31 10.48 -42.81
N GLN A 566 11.83 11.59 -42.24
CA GLN A 566 12.42 12.92 -42.47
C GLN A 566 13.87 12.99 -41.98
N LEU A 567 14.18 12.40 -40.82
CA LEU A 567 15.54 12.34 -40.27
C LEU A 567 16.47 11.48 -41.16
N PHE A 568 15.98 10.32 -41.63
CA PHE A 568 16.70 9.46 -42.57
C PHE A 568 17.02 10.19 -43.88
N LEU A 569 16.04 10.84 -44.50
CA LEU A 569 16.22 11.59 -45.74
C LEU A 569 17.19 12.77 -45.57
N LEU A 570 17.13 13.47 -44.44
CA LEU A 570 18.07 14.54 -44.09
C LEU A 570 19.51 14.01 -44.02
N VAL A 571 19.75 12.93 -43.25
CA VAL A 571 21.09 12.35 -43.07
C VAL A 571 21.65 11.77 -44.37
N ARG A 572 20.81 11.11 -45.19
CA ARG A 572 21.21 10.60 -46.51
C ARG A 572 21.65 11.74 -47.45
N ASN A 573 20.87 12.81 -47.51
CA ASN A 573 21.12 13.92 -48.43
C ASN A 573 22.34 14.78 -48.02
N LEU A 574 22.82 14.71 -46.77
CA LEU A 574 24.09 15.34 -46.36
C LEU A 574 25.33 14.72 -47.03
N ARG A 575 25.23 13.49 -47.56
CA ARG A 575 26.33 12.80 -48.24
C ARG A 575 26.39 13.12 -49.74
N GLU A 576 25.25 13.26 -50.39
CA GLU A 576 25.19 13.60 -51.82
C GLU A 576 25.25 15.11 -52.01
N VAL A 577 26.49 15.63 -52.13
CA VAL A 577 26.74 16.99 -52.62
C VAL A 577 26.40 17.05 -54.11
N ARG A 578 25.10 17.11 -54.41
CA ARG A 578 24.59 17.45 -55.74
C ARG A 578 23.47 18.48 -55.59
N VAL A 579 23.61 19.58 -56.32
CA VAL A 579 22.70 20.73 -56.29
C VAL A 579 21.38 20.34 -56.94
N ILE A 580 20.52 19.66 -56.20
CA ILE A 580 19.14 19.38 -56.58
C ILE A 580 18.24 20.30 -55.76
N ARG A 581 17.56 21.19 -56.50
CA ARG A 581 16.55 22.13 -56.03
C ARG A 581 15.55 21.40 -55.12
N GLN A 582 15.42 21.83 -53.86
CA GLN A 582 14.50 21.21 -52.89
C GLN A 582 13.04 21.43 -53.30
N GLU A 583 12.49 20.55 -54.12
CA GLU A 583 11.07 20.21 -54.05
C GLU A 583 10.88 19.31 -52.82
N GLY A 584 10.78 19.96 -51.66
CA GLY A 584 10.43 19.28 -50.41
C GLY A 584 9.03 18.67 -50.52
N ILE A 585 8.84 17.50 -49.89
CA ILE A 585 7.53 16.82 -49.84
C ILE A 585 6.46 17.82 -49.38
N HIS A 586 5.41 17.98 -50.19
CA HIS A 586 4.41 19.01 -49.98
C HIS A 586 3.69 18.83 -48.63
N TRP A 587 3.61 19.88 -47.81
CA TRP A 587 3.13 19.78 -46.42
C TRP A 587 1.71 19.22 -46.29
N GLY A 588 0.81 19.55 -47.23
CA GLY A 588 -0.53 18.99 -47.29
C GLY A 588 -0.56 17.45 -47.46
N PHE A 589 0.40 16.88 -48.19
CA PHE A 589 0.50 15.43 -48.38
C PHE A 589 0.92 14.71 -47.08
N LEU A 590 1.81 15.32 -46.29
CA LEU A 590 2.22 14.77 -44.99
C LEU A 590 1.08 14.81 -43.97
N LEU A 591 0.25 15.86 -43.97
CA LEU A 591 -0.97 15.94 -43.16
C LEU A 591 -1.99 14.85 -43.57
N LEU A 592 -2.16 14.61 -44.87
CA LEU A 592 -3.05 13.57 -45.39
C LEU A 592 -2.58 12.16 -44.98
N ILE A 593 -1.28 11.88 -44.97
CA ILE A 593 -0.75 10.62 -44.44
C ILE A 593 -0.96 10.54 -42.91
N GLY A 594 -0.52 11.59 -42.19
CA GLY A 594 -0.50 11.63 -40.72
C GLY A 594 -1.86 11.44 -40.05
N TYR A 595 -2.93 11.93 -40.67
CA TYR A 595 -4.31 11.81 -40.14
C TYR A 595 -5.22 10.91 -40.98
N GLY A 596 -4.98 10.76 -42.28
CA GLY A 596 -5.82 9.94 -43.16
C GLY A 596 -5.67 8.43 -42.92
N ILE A 597 -4.45 7.93 -42.71
CA ILE A 597 -4.23 6.50 -42.40
C ILE A 597 -4.91 6.10 -41.08
N PRO A 598 -4.72 6.83 -39.95
CA PRO A 598 -5.44 6.56 -38.71
C PRO A 598 -6.96 6.66 -38.85
N CYS A 599 -7.46 7.67 -39.57
CA CYS A 599 -8.90 7.85 -39.80
C CYS A 599 -9.50 6.64 -40.55
N LEU A 600 -8.82 6.15 -41.60
CA LEU A 600 -9.23 4.95 -42.34
C LEU A 600 -9.27 3.71 -41.44
N VAL A 601 -8.21 3.47 -40.66
CA VAL A 601 -8.12 2.30 -39.76
C VAL A 601 -9.22 2.34 -38.70
N VAL A 602 -9.42 3.48 -38.03
CA VAL A 602 -10.45 3.65 -36.99
C VAL A 602 -11.85 3.54 -37.58
N GLY A 603 -12.10 4.15 -38.74
CA GLY A 603 -13.39 4.08 -39.45
C GLY A 603 -13.76 2.66 -39.88
N VAL A 604 -12.82 1.91 -40.46
CA VAL A 604 -13.03 0.48 -40.79
C VAL A 604 -13.26 -0.33 -39.51
N SER A 605 -12.47 -0.10 -38.46
CA SER A 605 -12.62 -0.82 -37.18
C SER A 605 -13.99 -0.60 -36.54
N ALA A 606 -14.50 0.64 -36.56
CA ALA A 606 -15.83 0.99 -36.07
C ALA A 606 -16.97 0.44 -36.95
N GLY A 607 -16.77 0.36 -38.27
CA GLY A 607 -17.72 -0.24 -39.20
C GLY A 607 -17.83 -1.76 -39.07
N VAL A 608 -16.71 -2.47 -38.83
CA VAL A 608 -16.69 -3.94 -38.74
C VAL A 608 -17.05 -4.44 -37.34
N VAL A 609 -16.56 -3.80 -36.27
CA VAL A 609 -16.80 -4.23 -34.88
C VAL A 609 -17.19 -3.02 -34.01
N PRO A 610 -18.40 -2.45 -34.18
CA PRO A 610 -18.85 -1.28 -33.41
C PRO A 610 -18.86 -1.54 -31.89
N ASN A 611 -19.20 -2.77 -31.48
CA ASN A 611 -19.22 -3.21 -30.08
C ASN A 611 -17.80 -3.43 -29.48
N GLY A 612 -16.73 -3.20 -30.25
CA GLY A 612 -15.34 -3.27 -29.76
C GLY A 612 -14.88 -2.01 -29.02
N TYR A 613 -15.67 -0.93 -29.06
CA TYR A 613 -15.40 0.32 -28.36
C TYR A 613 -16.29 0.46 -27.12
N GLY A 614 -15.72 0.99 -26.01
CA GLY A 614 -16.46 1.19 -24.76
C GLY A 614 -16.40 0.02 -23.78
N SER A 615 -15.21 -0.57 -23.61
CA SER A 615 -14.92 -1.57 -22.57
C SER A 615 -15.03 -0.99 -21.15
N LYS A 616 -14.81 -1.83 -20.11
CA LYS A 616 -14.81 -1.38 -18.70
C LYS A 616 -13.85 -0.22 -18.43
N GLU A 617 -12.72 -0.12 -19.13
CA GLU A 617 -11.74 0.96 -18.96
C GLU A 617 -11.98 2.16 -19.92
N CYS A 618 -13.11 2.17 -20.64
CA CYS A 618 -13.36 3.05 -21.78
C CYS A 618 -12.25 3.04 -22.83
N TRP A 619 -11.66 1.87 -23.04
CA TRP A 619 -10.66 1.59 -24.06
C TRP A 619 -11.12 0.48 -25.03
N LEU A 620 -10.23 0.05 -25.94
CA LEU A 620 -10.50 -1.00 -26.92
C LEU A 620 -10.75 -2.35 -26.24
N GLU A 621 -11.85 -3.01 -26.60
CA GLU A 621 -12.27 -4.27 -25.98
C GLU A 621 -11.26 -5.40 -26.24
N THR A 622 -11.07 -6.21 -25.20
CA THR A 622 -10.01 -7.22 -25.16
C THR A 622 -10.38 -8.52 -25.84
N ASP A 623 -11.68 -8.83 -25.86
CA ASP A 623 -12.24 -10.06 -26.41
C ASP A 623 -12.16 -10.12 -27.94
N LYS A 624 -12.07 -11.35 -28.46
CA LYS A 624 -12.03 -11.68 -29.91
C LYS A 624 -10.88 -11.03 -30.68
N GLY A 625 -9.86 -10.50 -29.98
CA GLY A 625 -8.66 -9.94 -30.59
C GLY A 625 -8.82 -8.54 -31.19
N PHE A 626 -9.91 -7.81 -30.89
CA PHE A 626 -10.17 -6.48 -31.46
C PHE A 626 -9.01 -5.50 -31.25
N ARG A 627 -8.29 -5.58 -30.11
CA ARG A 627 -7.04 -4.82 -29.84
C ARG A 627 -6.00 -4.86 -30.97
N TRP A 628 -5.97 -5.89 -31.83
CA TRP A 628 -5.07 -5.95 -32.99
C TRP A 628 -5.34 -4.88 -34.05
N SER A 629 -6.52 -4.24 -34.08
CA SER A 629 -6.80 -3.09 -34.95
C SER A 629 -5.84 -1.91 -34.69
N PHE A 630 -5.45 -1.75 -33.42
CA PHE A 630 -4.45 -0.77 -32.98
C PHE A 630 -3.05 -1.39 -32.98
N LEU A 631 -2.91 -2.57 -32.38
CA LEU A 631 -1.61 -3.17 -32.09
C LEU A 631 -0.85 -3.56 -33.36
N GLY A 632 -1.52 -4.07 -34.40
CA GLY A 632 -0.89 -4.48 -35.66
C GLY A 632 -0.19 -3.32 -36.39
N PRO A 633 -0.91 -2.21 -36.69
CA PRO A 633 -0.30 -0.99 -37.24
C PRO A 633 0.84 -0.43 -36.39
N VAL A 634 0.71 -0.47 -35.06
CA VAL A 634 1.76 -0.01 -34.13
C VAL A 634 3.01 -0.89 -34.20
N CYS A 635 2.87 -2.23 -34.21
CA CYS A 635 4.00 -3.15 -34.41
C CYS A 635 4.76 -2.85 -35.70
N PHE A 636 4.03 -2.65 -36.81
CA PHE A 636 4.62 -2.36 -38.11
C PHE A 636 5.41 -1.04 -38.09
N VAL A 637 4.82 0.03 -37.56
CA VAL A 637 5.50 1.33 -37.41
C VAL A 637 6.75 1.21 -36.54
N LEU A 638 6.67 0.56 -35.38
CA LEU A 638 7.81 0.40 -34.47
C LEU A 638 8.95 -0.40 -35.12
N ALA A 639 8.66 -1.50 -35.81
CA ALA A 639 9.66 -2.29 -36.53
C ALA A 639 10.38 -1.46 -37.60
N VAL A 640 9.63 -0.70 -38.40
CA VAL A 640 10.21 0.17 -39.44
C VAL A 640 11.02 1.32 -38.81
N ASN A 641 10.55 1.93 -37.73
CA ASN A 641 11.30 2.99 -37.02
C ASN A 641 12.64 2.49 -36.47
N VAL A 642 12.68 1.27 -35.90
CA VAL A 642 13.93 0.66 -35.43
C VAL A 642 14.92 0.42 -36.57
N ILE A 643 14.44 -0.09 -37.73
CA ILE A 643 15.28 -0.29 -38.92
C ILE A 643 15.83 1.04 -39.44
N LEU A 644 14.99 2.08 -39.54
CA LEU A 644 15.40 3.43 -39.94
C LEU A 644 16.44 4.00 -38.96
N PHE A 645 16.23 3.85 -37.66
CA PHE A 645 17.13 4.35 -36.61
C PHE A 645 18.51 3.69 -36.65
N ILE A 646 18.57 2.36 -36.77
CA ILE A 646 19.83 1.61 -36.96
C ILE A 646 20.56 2.10 -38.22
N THR A 647 19.82 2.29 -39.31
CA THR A 647 20.36 2.78 -40.59
C THR A 647 20.92 4.20 -40.47
N ILE A 648 20.22 5.10 -39.77
CA ILE A 648 20.67 6.47 -39.48
C ILE A 648 21.97 6.46 -38.66
N ILE A 649 22.07 5.63 -37.61
CA ILE A 649 23.30 5.50 -36.81
C ILE A 649 24.46 4.98 -37.67
N GLY A 650 24.22 4.01 -38.55
CA GLY A 650 25.23 3.51 -39.50
C GLY A 650 25.78 4.61 -40.40
N TYR A 651 24.90 5.39 -41.05
CA TYR A 651 25.30 6.53 -41.87
C TYR A 651 26.03 7.62 -41.07
N LEU A 652 25.55 7.93 -39.87
CA LEU A 652 26.13 8.97 -39.02
C LEU A 652 27.54 8.57 -38.54
N ARG A 653 27.75 7.32 -38.10
CA ARG A 653 29.08 6.80 -37.74
C ARG A 653 30.05 6.87 -38.91
N PHE A 654 29.61 6.46 -40.11
CA PHE A 654 30.44 6.51 -41.31
C PHE A 654 30.81 7.96 -41.69
N ALA A 655 29.85 8.90 -41.64
CA ALA A 655 30.09 10.30 -41.95
C ALA A 655 31.05 10.98 -40.95
N LEU A 656 31.04 10.58 -39.68
CA LEU A 656 31.93 11.11 -38.64
C LEU A 656 33.34 10.51 -38.69
N ALA A 657 33.46 9.24 -39.06
CA ALA A 657 34.77 8.59 -39.25
C ALA A 657 35.64 9.27 -40.32
N GLY A 658 35.02 10.02 -41.25
CA GLY A 658 35.71 10.81 -42.27
C GLY A 658 36.12 12.24 -41.86
N ARG A 659 35.94 12.67 -40.61
CA ARG A 659 36.37 14.00 -40.12
C ARG A 659 37.62 13.93 -39.25
N ASN A 660 38.55 14.88 -39.46
CA ASN A 660 39.85 14.91 -38.78
C ASN A 660 39.74 14.99 -37.25
N LYS A 661 40.66 14.29 -36.57
CA LYS A 661 40.65 14.04 -35.12
C LYS A 661 41.54 15.01 -34.32
N GLU A 662 41.23 16.30 -34.28
CA GLU A 662 41.86 17.19 -33.30
C GLU A 662 40.84 18.03 -32.50
N ILE A 663 40.88 17.80 -31.17
CA ILE A 663 40.61 18.76 -30.09
C ILE A 663 39.14 19.16 -29.77
N SER A 664 38.13 19.05 -30.66
CA SER A 664 36.71 19.32 -30.26
C SER A 664 35.95 18.10 -29.67
N GLN A 665 36.48 16.89 -29.83
CA GLN A 665 35.61 15.71 -29.98
C GLN A 665 34.88 15.22 -28.72
N LEU A 666 35.35 15.45 -27.49
CA LEU A 666 34.70 14.89 -26.29
C LEU A 666 33.32 15.50 -25.99
N LYS A 667 33.18 16.83 -26.07
CA LYS A 667 31.93 17.53 -25.72
C LYS A 667 30.87 17.36 -26.81
N ASP A 668 31.30 17.41 -28.07
CA ASP A 668 30.42 17.22 -29.24
C ASP A 668 29.95 15.76 -29.36
N THR A 669 30.84 14.77 -29.17
CA THR A 669 30.46 13.34 -29.22
C THR A 669 29.51 13.00 -28.08
N ARG A 670 29.75 13.50 -26.85
CA ARG A 670 28.82 13.27 -25.72
C ARG A 670 27.43 13.87 -25.99
N MET A 671 27.37 15.11 -26.50
CA MET A 671 26.10 15.75 -26.87
C MET A 671 25.38 14.99 -27.99
N MET A 672 26.12 14.44 -28.96
CA MET A 672 25.56 13.64 -30.04
C MET A 672 25.00 12.30 -29.55
N VAL A 673 25.73 11.57 -28.68
CA VAL A 673 25.26 10.31 -28.08
C VAL A 673 23.99 10.53 -27.26
N VAL A 674 23.94 11.60 -26.45
CA VAL A 674 22.72 11.95 -25.70
C VAL A 674 21.54 12.23 -26.63
N LYS A 675 21.74 12.97 -27.74
CA LYS A 675 20.70 13.20 -28.73
C LYS A 675 20.22 11.91 -29.42
N ILE A 676 21.11 10.96 -29.71
CA ILE A 676 20.75 9.65 -30.27
C ILE A 676 19.90 8.85 -29.27
N LEU A 677 20.29 8.79 -28.00
CA LEU A 677 19.55 8.09 -26.95
C LEU A 677 18.14 8.66 -26.74
N PHE A 678 18.00 10.00 -26.73
CA PHE A 678 16.69 10.62 -26.61
C PHE A 678 15.85 10.49 -27.88
N GLN A 679 16.47 10.49 -29.07
CA GLN A 679 15.74 10.21 -30.31
C GLN A 679 15.14 8.80 -30.33
N PHE A 680 15.81 7.78 -29.77
CA PHE A 680 15.25 6.43 -29.63
C PHE A 680 13.93 6.42 -28.83
N ILE A 681 13.86 7.23 -27.77
CA ILE A 681 12.65 7.40 -26.94
C ILE A 681 11.56 8.16 -27.73
N ILE A 682 11.94 9.26 -28.40
CA ILE A 682 11.01 10.09 -29.20
C ILE A 682 10.36 9.29 -30.33
N LEU A 683 11.07 8.36 -30.97
CA LEU A 683 10.55 7.48 -32.04
C LEU A 683 9.60 6.37 -31.55
N GLY A 684 9.28 6.33 -30.25
CA GLY A 684 8.28 5.44 -29.67
C GLY A 684 8.79 4.06 -29.27
N CYS A 685 10.09 3.78 -29.38
CA CYS A 685 10.65 2.45 -29.07
C CYS A 685 10.31 1.90 -27.66
N PRO A 686 10.17 2.72 -26.59
CA PRO A 686 9.74 2.22 -25.28
C PRO A 686 8.33 1.61 -25.25
N TRP A 687 7.48 1.86 -26.25
CA TRP A 687 6.19 1.17 -26.39
C TRP A 687 6.33 -0.34 -26.57
N ILE A 688 7.53 -0.85 -26.91
CA ILE A 688 7.84 -2.29 -26.90
C ILE A 688 7.60 -2.89 -25.50
N PHE A 689 7.85 -2.16 -24.41
CA PHE A 689 7.57 -2.65 -23.05
C PHE A 689 6.07 -2.92 -22.82
N GLY A 690 5.18 -2.17 -23.50
CA GLY A 690 3.73 -2.33 -23.45
C GLY A 690 3.23 -3.73 -23.81
N PHE A 691 3.98 -4.46 -24.63
CA PHE A 691 3.66 -5.84 -25.02
C PHE A 691 3.95 -6.87 -23.91
N PHE A 692 4.83 -6.53 -22.97
CA PHE A 692 5.34 -7.44 -21.94
C PHE A 692 4.91 -7.04 -20.51
N VAL A 693 4.06 -6.01 -20.37
CA VAL A 693 3.52 -5.52 -19.09
C VAL A 693 2.90 -6.65 -18.25
N ASN A 694 2.11 -7.53 -18.88
CA ASN A 694 1.46 -8.66 -18.20
C ASN A 694 2.43 -9.68 -17.58
N ASN A 695 3.72 -9.64 -17.96
CA ASN A 695 4.74 -10.56 -17.46
C ASN A 695 5.59 -9.97 -16.32
N SER A 696 5.52 -8.65 -16.06
CA SER A 696 6.32 -8.02 -15.01
C SER A 696 5.82 -6.62 -14.63
N LYS A 697 5.56 -6.41 -13.33
CA LYS A 697 5.28 -5.09 -12.76
C LYS A 697 6.40 -4.07 -12.99
N VAL A 698 7.67 -4.50 -13.08
CA VAL A 698 8.78 -3.60 -13.42
C VAL A 698 8.64 -3.07 -14.86
N LEU A 699 8.19 -3.91 -15.80
CA LEU A 699 7.93 -3.49 -17.17
C LEU A 699 6.69 -2.58 -17.27
N GLU A 700 5.70 -2.76 -16.39
CA GLU A 700 4.55 -1.85 -16.25
C GLU A 700 4.99 -0.43 -15.85
N TYR A 701 5.78 -0.31 -14.77
CA TYR A 701 6.32 0.98 -14.33
C TYR A 701 7.26 1.61 -15.38
N LEU A 702 8.13 0.82 -16.01
CA LEU A 702 9.02 1.32 -17.07
C LEU A 702 8.24 1.80 -18.30
N PHE A 703 7.22 1.05 -18.74
CA PHE A 703 6.35 1.46 -19.83
C PHE A 703 5.64 2.78 -19.51
N LEU A 704 5.02 2.89 -18.33
CA LEU A 704 4.31 4.07 -17.88
C LEU A 704 5.23 5.30 -17.83
N LEU A 705 6.39 5.18 -17.16
CA LEU A 705 7.32 6.30 -17.01
C LEU A 705 7.95 6.73 -18.34
N THR A 706 8.32 5.79 -19.21
CA THR A 706 8.98 6.13 -20.49
C THR A 706 8.01 6.68 -21.53
N THR A 707 6.75 6.21 -21.56
CA THR A 707 5.73 6.71 -22.49
C THR A 707 5.19 8.06 -22.06
N SER A 708 4.86 8.26 -20.78
CA SER A 708 4.36 9.56 -20.30
C SER A 708 5.41 10.67 -20.44
N GLN A 709 6.70 10.36 -20.25
CA GLN A 709 7.79 11.32 -20.37
C GLN A 709 8.28 11.55 -21.81
N GLN A 710 7.68 10.93 -22.83
CA GLN A 710 8.03 11.18 -24.25
C GLN A 710 7.96 12.68 -24.60
N GLY A 711 6.99 13.39 -24.01
CA GLY A 711 6.85 14.85 -24.11
C GLY A 711 8.04 15.65 -23.58
N THR A 712 8.59 15.22 -22.44
CA THR A 712 9.77 15.81 -21.81
C THR A 712 11.00 15.67 -22.70
N PHE A 713 11.20 14.51 -23.33
CA PHE A 713 12.30 14.31 -24.28
C PHE A 713 12.14 15.16 -25.55
N ILE A 714 10.92 15.30 -26.09
CA ILE A 714 10.63 16.19 -27.23
C ILE A 714 11.04 17.63 -26.90
N PHE A 715 10.63 18.15 -25.72
CA PHE A 715 10.99 19.49 -25.26
C PHE A 715 12.51 19.65 -25.09
N LEU A 716 13.17 18.71 -24.41
CA LEU A 716 14.61 18.79 -24.17
C LEU A 716 15.41 18.76 -25.49
N VAL A 717 15.11 17.85 -26.41
CA VAL A 717 15.88 17.68 -27.65
C VAL A 717 15.63 18.81 -28.66
N HIS A 718 14.37 19.19 -28.88
CA HIS A 718 14.00 20.11 -29.97
C HIS A 718 13.88 21.58 -29.54
N CYS A 719 13.57 21.83 -28.27
CA CYS A 719 13.46 23.20 -27.73
C CYS A 719 14.73 23.57 -26.94
N VAL A 720 15.13 22.78 -25.94
CA VAL A 720 16.23 23.17 -25.04
C VAL A 720 17.61 22.97 -25.67
N PHE A 721 17.88 21.86 -26.37
CA PHE A 721 19.20 21.56 -26.94
C PHE A 721 19.41 22.07 -28.39
N ARG A 722 18.53 22.95 -28.86
CA ARG A 722 18.61 23.55 -30.20
C ARG A 722 19.12 24.98 -30.11
N LYS A 723 20.31 25.27 -30.65
CA LYS A 723 20.98 26.58 -30.49
C LYS A 723 20.11 27.74 -30.99
N GLU A 724 19.44 27.55 -32.11
CA GLU A 724 18.53 28.54 -32.70
C GLU A 724 17.37 28.88 -31.75
N VAL A 725 16.88 27.92 -30.96
CA VAL A 725 15.83 28.15 -29.97
C VAL A 725 16.41 28.77 -28.69
N GLN A 726 17.60 28.35 -28.26
CA GLN A 726 18.32 28.97 -27.12
C GLN A 726 18.59 30.46 -27.35
N GLU A 727 18.92 30.86 -28.59
CA GLU A 727 19.12 32.26 -28.97
C GLU A 727 17.81 33.05 -28.94
N GLN A 728 16.72 32.49 -29.50
CA GLN A 728 15.38 33.09 -29.43
C GLN A 728 14.88 33.22 -27.99
N TYR A 729 15.06 32.20 -27.16
CA TYR A 729 14.76 32.26 -25.72
C TYR A 729 15.59 33.33 -25.02
N ARG A 730 16.89 33.43 -25.31
CA ARG A 730 17.74 34.49 -24.73
C ARG A 730 17.30 35.89 -25.15
N GLN A 731 16.81 36.08 -26.38
CA GLN A 731 16.22 37.33 -26.85
C GLN A 731 14.89 37.62 -26.15
N TRP A 732 14.01 36.62 -26.02
CA TRP A 732 12.72 36.77 -25.34
C TRP A 732 12.89 37.10 -23.84
N TRP A 733 13.79 36.38 -23.15
CA TRP A 733 14.20 36.69 -21.78
C TRP A 733 14.82 38.09 -21.63
N LYS A 734 15.63 38.53 -22.61
CA LYS A 734 16.15 39.91 -22.63
C LYS A 734 15.04 40.95 -22.81
N ASN A 735 13.99 40.66 -23.57
CA ASN A 735 12.88 41.60 -23.74
C ASN A 735 11.92 41.62 -22.52
N ILE A 736 11.82 40.51 -21.78
CA ILE A 736 10.97 40.39 -20.58
C ILE A 736 11.68 40.95 -19.33
N CYS A 737 12.95 40.62 -19.12
CA CYS A 737 13.72 41.09 -17.96
C CYS A 737 14.48 42.41 -18.23
N GLY A 738 14.80 42.72 -19.48
CA GLY A 738 15.47 43.96 -19.89
C GLY A 738 14.49 45.08 -20.21
N SER A 739 13.63 45.42 -19.26
CA SER A 739 12.83 46.65 -19.30
C SER A 739 12.86 47.36 -17.95
N LYS A 740 14.07 47.82 -17.58
CA LYS A 740 14.36 48.88 -16.60
C LYS A 740 15.86 49.17 -16.67
N ASP A 741 16.25 50.04 -17.58
CA ASP A 741 17.47 50.88 -17.52
C ASP A 741 17.43 51.86 -18.71
N ALA A 742 16.65 52.93 -18.53
CA ALA A 742 16.55 54.05 -19.47
C ALA A 742 16.18 55.35 -18.73
N SER A 743 16.89 55.62 -17.63
CA SER A 743 16.83 56.90 -16.92
C SER A 743 18.15 57.26 -16.24
N GLU A 744 19.28 57.06 -16.93
CA GLU A 744 20.47 57.85 -16.59
C GLU A 744 20.31 59.24 -17.17
N SER A 745 19.98 60.18 -16.27
CA SER A 745 20.01 61.61 -16.52
C SER A 745 21.44 62.05 -16.84
N SER A 746 21.72 62.32 -18.12
CA SER A 746 22.94 63.02 -18.52
C SER A 746 22.89 64.47 -18.00
N HIS A 747 23.38 64.68 -16.78
CA HIS A 747 23.55 66.01 -16.21
C HIS A 747 24.53 66.81 -17.07
N SER A 748 24.02 67.87 -17.71
CA SER A 748 24.82 68.86 -18.40
C SER A 748 25.66 69.65 -17.39
N PHE A 749 26.97 69.42 -17.34
CA PHE A 749 27.90 70.32 -16.68
C PHE A 749 28.55 71.24 -17.73
N THR A 750 28.11 72.49 -17.76
CA THR A 750 28.69 73.55 -18.59
C THR A 750 29.96 74.12 -17.96
N THR A 751 31.05 74.19 -18.73
CA THR A 751 32.16 75.11 -18.43
C THR A 751 32.84 75.62 -19.72
N PHE A 752 33.17 76.90 -19.72
CA PHE A 752 33.87 77.68 -20.77
C PHE A 752 35.40 77.43 -20.71
N THR A 753 36.28 77.65 -21.71
CA THR A 753 36.29 78.09 -23.14
C THR A 753 37.75 77.86 -23.66
N PRO A 754 38.19 78.29 -24.88
CA PRO A 754 37.58 78.35 -26.23
C PRO A 754 38.44 77.62 -27.30
N SER A 755 37.90 77.33 -28.49
CA SER A 755 38.73 76.95 -29.66
C SER A 755 38.92 78.13 -30.62
N GLN A 756 40.16 78.36 -31.07
CA GLN A 756 40.52 79.43 -32.00
C GLN A 756 39.89 79.22 -33.39
N THR A 757 39.39 80.32 -33.97
CA THR A 757 39.17 80.46 -35.41
C THR A 757 40.49 80.55 -36.17
N ALA A 758 40.58 79.92 -37.35
CA ALA A 758 40.98 80.59 -38.59
C ALA A 758 40.93 79.65 -39.81
N THR A 759 40.19 80.07 -40.85
CA THR A 759 40.43 79.93 -42.31
C THR A 759 41.01 78.62 -42.89
N LYS A 760 40.53 78.13 -44.03
CA LYS A 760 39.93 78.87 -45.16
C LYS A 760 39.04 77.98 -46.02
#